data_AF-Q5X096-F1
#
_entry.id   AF-Q5X096-F1
#
_cell.length_a   1.000
_cell.length_b   1.000
_cell.length_c   1.000
_cell.angle_alpha   90.00
_cell.angle_beta   90.00
_cell.angle_gamma   90.00
#
_symmetry.space_group_name_H-M   'P 1'
#
loop_
_entity.id
_entity.type
_entity.pdbx_description
1 polymer ?
#
loop_
_entity_poly.entity_id
_entity_poly.type
_entity_poly.pdbx_seq_one_letter_code
_entity_poly.pdbx_strand_id
1 'polypeptide(L)'
;MTPLFPTQGPITIRQGIGGSCYLLSSLDCILNLGADGEQLIKSLFTQTEDGKVIVRIKRHEALKDNLQKNKMTGKYTHYVDELNNEDVFEISPERLKEIDNQYGGVKSNSLAIKILERLVSYYYAGDWSNTDPLASVVAHDIPDRIAGFTSTAFLGKFFGIQAEDIPYSKLDDIIKLKLMNPDEPVYISMSYGKVDSFGKFHGRHALRIDKIIPKGSGNYDFVLINPHDNSKTETYKLDDLNKRNCRFCLFNTSIHRASLTKKLLTLSNEEGKYVFSNSGLQKKLISLEEMNLLTDNKIISSCISLHKQIPYLEKLFLKLSVEEKKKLTTCIVNADGSKKEFLKLFLTYIPAMDLLELVLREETSQELLGEVLTELALSSPVEENKLSPKAGINFNGEAFLHLIVKSAIQQKINQLAYIPEKAKQEIESGLINFYFGGASSSLTRASGLRALFIANVFSKKSIEVLFPPKALFAKAIANYLVLKTLPDLLIEYLKSKDTLPIDEEFFDVVLASVTFKDPDEFFENLFRLSRINPEVAKALFVFASQKINVLFGISLEEYAKKIALKDSSEFKSWFESLSKPQPVIKIPEIDNVLRQQRVDDAKRVISDIVQQINSFPFSFEGFKTVEHVNLNAEELRGQLKKIVHSGELQNALQILDLPDGHPEVQRALERKLRMIDAAANQRSDFLRKYETDIDEHVRQIKNFPIDFNDADTIVAIESRRILLNKKLHTQVKAEDLLGEQFIDNPKIEMVYYAQIEKINLRAELLQKRLLDEAQKVIDSVEKRIDNFVIRFNDISSTSAVEWQRNNLLQQLDNLVKPNQALLSAEKVLDCTDLQPSIVRALQAKKQEINETADQLIIKINAEEVVKSYEKQIREFPISFSRCQTVEEVIARKQDLIQSVRYLVDNKPDLLKAQEQLQLSDEYHSDIKIALTDKNCEINRQADVMGKRITDQIAAIKETLNILAEIKFSDHLKTIESMVKTLETKAVGDENYKRAAPIARTFYNNLLRAEEHFKNSQLPKNVKCNDFHQACVRAINAVIPVLEVHRGWKQVFADLASALVTLCTLGGANLYAGRWRLFPVPTESEKIVKDFSLSMQPLAVRA
;
A
#
# COMPACT_ATOMS: atom_id res chain seq x y z
N MET A 1 -8.55 19.60 17.12
CA MET A 1 -8.68 18.17 16.85
C MET A 1 -8.98 18.02 15.37
N THR A 2 -8.37 17.04 14.71
CA THR A 2 -8.67 16.68 13.32
C THR A 2 -10.17 16.35 13.20
N PRO A 3 -10.88 16.81 12.16
CA PRO A 3 -12.28 16.45 11.96
C PRO A 3 -12.42 14.94 11.70
N LEU A 4 -13.61 14.38 11.97
CA LEU A 4 -13.86 12.96 11.74
C LEU A 4 -13.62 12.56 10.28
N PHE A 5 -14.13 13.38 9.37
CA PHE A 5 -13.85 13.36 7.94
C PHE A 5 -13.56 14.80 7.47
N PRO A 6 -12.67 15.00 6.48
CA PRO A 6 -12.38 16.34 5.96
C PRO A 6 -13.63 16.97 5.34
N THR A 7 -13.79 18.30 5.51
CA THR A 7 -14.90 19.06 4.92
C THR A 7 -14.69 19.32 3.44
N GLN A 8 -13.44 19.37 2.98
CA GLN A 8 -13.04 19.57 1.59
C GLN A 8 -11.77 18.77 1.27
N GLY A 9 -11.66 18.28 0.04
CA GLY A 9 -10.49 17.55 -0.47
C GLY A 9 -10.44 16.06 -0.09
N PRO A 10 -9.49 15.31 -0.68
CA PRO A 10 -9.34 13.88 -0.43
C PRO A 10 -8.77 13.59 0.98
N ILE A 11 -8.98 12.38 1.46
CA ILE A 11 -8.38 11.90 2.71
C ILE A 11 -6.88 11.65 2.47
N THR A 12 -6.04 12.34 3.25
CA THR A 12 -4.58 12.16 3.21
C THR A 12 -4.16 11.10 4.21
N ILE A 13 -3.26 10.20 3.81
CA ILE A 13 -2.71 9.13 4.63
C ILE A 13 -1.19 9.19 4.54
N ARG A 14 -0.53 9.35 5.68
CA ARG A 14 0.91 9.19 5.84
C ARG A 14 1.16 8.20 6.97
N GLN A 15 1.67 7.02 6.62
CA GLN A 15 1.97 5.96 7.58
C GLN A 15 2.92 6.46 8.69
N GLY A 16 2.66 6.02 9.92
CA GLY A 16 3.50 6.27 11.09
C GLY A 16 4.70 5.32 11.18
N ILE A 17 5.32 5.27 12.36
CA ILE A 17 6.48 4.42 12.65
C ILE A 17 6.05 2.96 12.85
N GLY A 18 4.88 2.75 13.43
CA GLY A 18 4.15 1.48 13.42
C GLY A 18 2.86 1.67 12.63
N GLY A 19 2.46 0.65 11.86
CA GLY A 19 1.23 0.72 11.08
C GLY A 19 1.24 -0.20 9.87
N SER A 20 0.13 -0.90 9.65
CA SER A 20 0.06 -1.85 8.55
C SER A 20 -0.16 -1.13 7.22
N CYS A 21 0.87 -1.10 6.37
CA CYS A 21 0.74 -0.66 4.98
C CYS A 21 -0.41 -1.36 4.24
N TYR A 22 -0.74 -2.60 4.63
CA TYR A 22 -1.88 -3.37 4.14
C TYR A 22 -3.22 -2.75 4.53
N LEU A 23 -3.40 -2.36 5.80
CA LEU A 23 -4.62 -1.69 6.25
C LEU A 23 -4.77 -0.35 5.54
N LEU A 24 -3.71 0.46 5.54
CA LEU A 24 -3.75 1.82 5.01
C LEU A 24 -3.99 1.83 3.49
N SER A 25 -3.33 0.96 2.72
CA SER A 25 -3.61 0.82 1.29
C SER A 25 -5.00 0.27 1.01
N SER A 26 -5.52 -0.61 1.86
CA SER A 26 -6.88 -1.12 1.69
C SER A 26 -7.92 -0.04 1.97
N LEU A 27 -7.73 0.75 3.02
CA LEU A 27 -8.57 1.92 3.31
C LEU A 27 -8.50 2.93 2.16
N ASP A 28 -7.31 3.22 1.63
CA ASP A 28 -7.14 4.08 0.46
C ASP A 28 -7.90 3.52 -0.75
N CYS A 29 -7.82 2.22 -1.02
CA CYS A 29 -8.63 1.59 -2.08
C CYS A 29 -10.13 1.67 -1.81
N ILE A 30 -10.61 1.35 -0.59
CA ILE A 30 -12.04 1.35 -0.25
C ILE A 30 -12.62 2.76 -0.37
N LEU A 31 -11.93 3.78 0.12
CA LEU A 31 -12.35 5.18 0.01
C LEU A 31 -12.39 5.66 -1.44
N ASN A 32 -11.58 5.07 -2.32
CA ASN A 32 -11.57 5.37 -3.75
C ASN A 32 -12.50 4.45 -4.58
N LEU A 33 -13.39 3.66 -3.95
CA LEU A 33 -14.41 2.87 -4.67
C LEU A 33 -15.58 3.71 -5.22
N GLY A 34 -15.50 5.04 -5.11
CA GLY A 34 -16.57 5.99 -5.38
C GLY A 34 -17.42 6.30 -4.15
N ALA A 35 -18.60 6.88 -4.37
CA ALA A 35 -19.50 7.32 -3.29
C ALA A 35 -19.88 6.18 -2.32
N ASP A 36 -20.05 4.97 -2.82
CA ASP A 36 -20.43 3.81 -2.01
C ASP A 36 -19.34 3.44 -0.98
N GLY A 37 -18.07 3.55 -1.36
CA GLY A 37 -16.93 3.25 -0.49
C GLY A 37 -16.74 4.31 0.60
N GLU A 38 -16.86 5.59 0.22
CA GLU A 38 -16.84 6.69 1.19
C GLU A 38 -18.00 6.59 2.19
N GLN A 39 -19.21 6.31 1.69
CA GLN A 39 -20.40 6.14 2.53
C GLN A 39 -20.26 4.95 3.49
N LEU A 40 -19.71 3.82 3.03
CA LEU A 40 -19.43 2.66 3.87
C LEU A 40 -18.53 3.02 5.06
N ILE A 41 -17.42 3.72 4.82
CA ILE A 41 -16.52 4.10 5.91
C ILE A 41 -17.20 5.12 6.82
N LYS A 42 -17.90 6.11 6.26
CA LYS A 42 -18.65 7.10 7.05
C LYS A 42 -19.73 6.46 7.93
N SER A 43 -20.44 5.45 7.43
CA SER A 43 -21.53 4.80 8.17
C SER A 43 -21.06 4.05 9.41
N LEU A 44 -19.77 3.72 9.50
CA LEU A 44 -19.20 3.12 10.71
C LEU A 44 -19.19 4.09 11.89
N PHE A 45 -19.32 5.40 11.67
CA PHE A 45 -19.13 6.41 12.71
C PHE A 45 -20.39 7.23 12.98
N THR A 46 -20.57 7.63 14.24
CA THR A 46 -21.52 8.65 14.65
C THR A 46 -20.84 9.55 15.67
N GLN A 47 -20.84 10.87 15.43
CA GLN A 47 -20.37 11.84 16.40
C GLN A 47 -21.57 12.40 17.17
N THR A 48 -21.54 12.31 18.50
CA THR A 48 -22.59 12.82 19.38
C THR A 48 -22.36 14.29 19.72
N GLU A 49 -23.38 14.98 20.22
CA GLU A 49 -23.32 16.41 20.55
C GLU A 49 -22.28 16.76 21.62
N ASP A 50 -22.02 15.84 22.56
CA ASP A 50 -20.99 15.95 23.59
C ASP A 50 -19.56 15.68 23.07
N GLY A 51 -19.40 15.45 21.76
CA GLY A 51 -18.12 15.29 21.08
C GLY A 51 -17.53 13.88 21.17
N LYS A 52 -18.25 12.92 21.75
CA LYS A 52 -17.90 11.49 21.72
C LYS A 52 -18.10 10.92 20.30
N VAL A 53 -17.32 9.89 19.97
CA VAL A 53 -17.44 9.17 18.71
C VAL A 53 -17.84 7.73 19.00
N ILE A 54 -18.90 7.27 18.33
CA ILE A 54 -19.38 5.90 18.37
C ILE A 54 -18.97 5.25 17.06
N VAL A 55 -18.30 4.11 17.13
CA VAL A 55 -17.93 3.27 15.99
C VAL A 55 -18.73 1.97 16.04
N ARG A 56 -19.37 1.61 14.94
CA ARG A 56 -20.15 0.37 14.79
C ARG A 56 -19.50 -0.51 13.73
N ILE A 57 -19.12 -1.73 14.12
CA ILE A 57 -18.50 -2.71 13.22
C ILE A 57 -19.36 -3.95 13.18
N LYS A 58 -19.80 -4.35 11.99
CA LYS A 58 -20.62 -5.56 11.81
C LYS A 58 -19.83 -6.81 12.19
N ARG A 59 -20.42 -7.67 13.03
CA ARG A 59 -19.76 -8.90 13.47
C ARG A 59 -19.72 -9.90 12.34
N HIS A 60 -18.52 -10.40 12.05
CA HIS A 60 -18.30 -11.47 11.09
C HIS A 60 -17.96 -12.77 11.85
N GLU A 61 -18.58 -13.89 11.47
CA GLU A 61 -18.42 -15.20 12.14
C GLU A 61 -16.97 -15.61 12.34
N ALA A 62 -16.12 -15.40 11.32
CA ALA A 62 -14.69 -15.72 11.39
C ALA A 62 -13.82 -14.77 12.25
N LEU A 63 -14.34 -13.62 12.68
CA LEU A 63 -13.59 -12.60 13.45
C LEU A 63 -14.14 -12.38 14.86
N LYS A 64 -15.38 -12.77 15.13
CA LYS A 64 -16.09 -12.46 16.38
C LYS A 64 -15.36 -12.98 17.64
N ASP A 65 -14.67 -14.11 17.52
CA ASP A 65 -13.95 -14.75 18.63
C ASP A 65 -12.52 -14.21 18.79
N ASN A 66 -12.02 -13.43 17.83
CA ASN A 66 -10.70 -12.82 17.89
C ASN A 66 -10.70 -11.46 18.61
N LEU A 67 -11.87 -10.93 19.00
CA LEU A 67 -11.97 -9.62 19.64
C LEU A 67 -11.36 -9.65 21.06
N GLN A 68 -10.20 -9.00 21.22
CA GLN A 68 -9.43 -9.01 22.47
C GLN A 68 -9.94 -7.98 23.50
N LYS A 69 -11.11 -8.27 24.09
CA LYS A 69 -11.85 -7.35 24.99
C LYS A 69 -11.05 -6.87 26.20
N ASN A 70 -10.25 -7.75 26.80
CA ASN A 70 -9.39 -7.43 27.94
C ASN A 70 -8.43 -6.26 27.66
N LYS A 71 -7.99 -6.08 26.41
CA LYS A 71 -7.06 -5.01 26.02
C LYS A 71 -7.72 -3.67 25.76
N MET A 72 -9.06 -3.62 25.75
CA MET A 72 -9.82 -2.38 25.58
C MET A 72 -10.09 -1.66 26.90
N THR A 73 -9.89 -2.35 28.02
CA THR A 73 -10.15 -1.84 29.37
C THR A 73 -9.50 -0.47 29.59
N GLY A 74 -10.30 0.53 29.96
CA GLY A 74 -9.86 1.91 30.20
C GLY A 74 -9.59 2.75 28.94
N LYS A 75 -9.73 2.18 27.72
CA LYS A 75 -9.51 2.88 26.44
C LYS A 75 -10.82 3.12 25.69
N TYR A 76 -11.71 2.14 25.68
CA TYR A 76 -12.99 2.19 24.97
C TYR A 76 -14.08 1.58 25.84
N THR A 77 -15.29 2.11 25.75
CA THR A 77 -16.48 1.37 26.20
C THR A 77 -16.93 0.50 25.03
N HIS A 78 -16.99 -0.81 25.25
CA HIS A 78 -17.43 -1.79 24.25
C HIS A 78 -18.67 -2.54 24.73
N TYR A 79 -19.62 -2.72 23.83
CA TYR A 79 -20.75 -3.62 24.00
C TYR A 79 -21.19 -4.17 22.64
N VAL A 80 -21.97 -5.25 22.66
CA VAL A 80 -22.54 -5.85 21.45
C VAL A 80 -23.97 -5.36 21.29
N ASP A 81 -24.30 -4.83 20.11
CA ASP A 81 -25.67 -4.62 19.69
C ASP A 81 -26.17 -5.91 19.02
N GLU A 82 -26.87 -6.74 19.80
CA GLU A 82 -27.38 -8.04 19.35
C GLU A 82 -28.47 -7.89 18.27
N LEU A 83 -29.18 -6.76 18.23
CA LEU A 83 -30.28 -6.56 17.27
C LEU A 83 -29.74 -6.35 15.85
N ASN A 84 -28.63 -5.62 15.74
CA ASN A 84 -27.96 -5.35 14.46
C ASN A 84 -26.77 -6.29 14.19
N ASN A 85 -26.39 -7.12 15.17
CA ASN A 85 -25.20 -7.96 15.16
C ASN A 85 -23.90 -7.15 14.94
N GLU A 86 -23.69 -6.14 15.78
CA GLU A 86 -22.58 -5.18 15.68
C GLU A 86 -21.78 -5.10 16.97
N ASP A 87 -20.46 -4.94 16.85
CA ASP A 87 -19.61 -4.48 17.94
C ASP A 87 -19.65 -2.95 17.97
N VAL A 88 -20.02 -2.38 19.12
CA VAL A 88 -20.13 -0.95 19.31
C VAL A 88 -18.98 -0.47 20.21
N PHE A 89 -18.21 0.49 19.71
CA PHE A 89 -17.10 1.11 20.41
C PHE A 89 -17.41 2.57 20.65
N GLU A 90 -17.36 2.96 21.91
CA GLU A 90 -17.60 4.31 22.36
C GLU A 90 -16.28 4.94 22.80
N ILE A 91 -15.92 6.06 22.16
CA ILE A 91 -14.63 6.73 22.33
C ILE A 91 -14.86 8.12 22.91
N SER A 92 -14.36 8.35 24.13
CA SER A 92 -14.52 9.63 24.82
C SER A 92 -13.73 10.75 24.14
N PRO A 93 -14.13 12.03 24.31
CA PRO A 93 -13.39 13.17 23.79
C PRO A 93 -11.91 13.22 24.22
N GLU A 94 -11.59 12.78 25.45
CA GLU A 94 -10.23 12.69 25.97
C GLU A 94 -9.41 11.66 25.20
N ARG A 95 -9.98 10.47 25.00
CA ARG A 95 -9.33 9.41 24.21
C ARG A 95 -9.16 9.82 22.75
N LEU A 96 -10.13 10.53 22.17
CA LEU A 96 -10.02 11.07 20.81
C LEU A 96 -8.87 12.07 20.69
N LYS A 97 -8.69 12.98 21.66
CA LYS A 97 -7.54 13.89 21.70
C LYS A 97 -6.22 13.13 21.82
N GLU A 98 -6.19 12.07 22.63
CA GLU A 98 -5.01 11.20 22.74
C GLU A 98 -4.68 10.58 21.38
N ILE A 99 -5.65 9.92 20.73
CA ILE A 99 -5.51 9.31 19.40
C ILE A 99 -5.04 10.33 18.36
N ASP A 100 -5.58 11.55 18.39
CA ASP A 100 -5.29 12.60 17.41
C ASP A 100 -3.87 13.16 17.53
N ASN A 101 -3.36 13.29 18.76
CA ASN A 101 -2.05 13.85 19.11
C ASN A 101 -0.93 12.81 19.20
N GLN A 102 -1.27 11.51 19.20
CA GLN A 102 -0.30 10.46 19.47
C GLN A 102 0.79 10.35 18.39
N TYR A 103 2.05 10.42 18.81
CA TYR A 103 3.22 10.20 17.96
C TYR A 103 3.33 8.73 17.55
N GLY A 104 3.65 8.43 16.28
CA GLY A 104 3.98 7.08 15.81
C GLY A 104 2.87 6.33 15.07
N GLY A 105 1.59 6.71 15.21
CA GLY A 105 0.48 6.22 14.38
C GLY A 105 0.32 6.99 13.06
N VAL A 106 -0.69 6.62 12.28
CA VAL A 106 -1.00 7.28 11.00
C VAL A 106 -1.25 8.77 11.16
N LYS A 107 -0.61 9.58 10.30
CA LYS A 107 -0.91 11.00 10.13
C LYS A 107 -1.94 11.16 9.02
N SER A 108 -3.09 11.73 9.35
CA SER A 108 -4.21 11.92 8.42
C SER A 108 -5.00 13.18 8.76
N ASN A 109 -5.63 13.78 7.74
CA ASN A 109 -6.64 14.83 7.88
C ASN A 109 -8.03 14.28 8.27
N SER A 110 -8.16 12.98 8.52
CA SER A 110 -9.37 12.31 8.99
C SER A 110 -9.09 11.55 10.28
N LEU A 111 -9.84 11.88 11.35
CA LEU A 111 -9.77 11.17 12.63
C LEU A 111 -10.30 9.73 12.50
N ALA A 112 -11.22 9.46 11.56
CA ALA A 112 -11.72 8.12 11.29
C ALA A 112 -10.60 7.13 10.93
N ILE A 113 -9.61 7.55 10.12
CA ILE A 113 -8.45 6.72 9.75
C ILE A 113 -7.60 6.39 10.98
N LYS A 114 -7.35 7.39 11.84
CA LYS A 114 -6.57 7.22 13.08
C LYS A 114 -7.27 6.27 14.06
N ILE A 115 -8.60 6.31 14.11
CA ILE A 115 -9.42 5.40 14.93
C ILE A 115 -9.37 3.97 14.37
N LEU A 116 -9.59 3.78 13.06
CA LEU A 116 -9.60 2.45 12.44
C LEU A 116 -8.25 1.74 12.53
N GLU A 117 -7.14 2.48 12.41
CA GLU A 117 -5.80 1.94 12.66
C GLU A 117 -5.73 1.23 14.02
N ARG A 118 -6.39 1.77 15.05
CA ARG A 118 -6.34 1.20 16.41
C ARG A 118 -7.39 0.12 16.62
N LEU A 119 -8.60 0.28 16.09
CA LEU A 119 -9.68 -0.69 16.31
C LEU A 119 -9.40 -2.03 15.61
N VAL A 120 -8.80 -2.00 14.41
CA VAL A 120 -8.51 -3.21 13.64
C VAL A 120 -7.61 -4.18 14.42
N SER A 121 -6.64 -3.69 15.19
CA SER A 121 -5.70 -4.55 15.92
C SER A 121 -6.34 -5.38 17.02
N TYR A 122 -7.52 -4.97 17.52
CA TYR A 122 -8.25 -5.74 18.52
C TYR A 122 -8.90 -7.01 17.97
N TYR A 123 -8.99 -7.14 16.64
CA TYR A 123 -9.49 -8.35 15.96
C TYR A 123 -8.35 -9.28 15.48
N TYR A 124 -7.10 -8.98 15.85
CA TYR A 124 -5.98 -9.86 15.58
C TYR A 124 -6.03 -11.10 16.47
N ALA A 125 -5.61 -12.23 15.91
CA ALA A 125 -5.43 -13.47 16.67
C ALA A 125 -4.09 -13.50 17.40
N GLY A 126 -3.08 -12.76 16.91
CA GLY A 126 -1.79 -12.62 17.57
C GLY A 126 -1.91 -11.83 18.88
N ASP A 127 -1.25 -12.31 19.93
CA ASP A 127 -1.21 -11.61 21.22
C ASP A 127 -0.18 -10.46 21.21
N TRP A 128 -0.40 -9.44 22.04
CA TRP A 128 0.39 -8.20 22.13
C TRP A 128 0.21 -7.49 23.47
N SER A 129 1.27 -6.90 23.99
CA SER A 129 1.22 -6.20 25.28
C SER A 129 0.39 -4.93 25.19
N ASN A 130 -0.57 -4.73 26.09
CA ASN A 130 -1.40 -3.52 26.14
C ASN A 130 -0.78 -2.38 27.00
N THR A 131 0.48 -2.54 27.43
CA THR A 131 1.17 -1.61 28.35
C THR A 131 1.62 -0.31 27.69
N ASP A 132 1.87 -0.34 26.39
CA ASP A 132 2.29 0.84 25.62
C ASP A 132 1.07 1.62 25.11
N PRO A 133 1.02 2.97 25.21
CA PRO A 133 0.04 3.77 24.50
C PRO A 133 -0.07 3.44 23.00
N LEU A 134 1.03 3.09 22.34
CA LEU A 134 1.13 2.69 20.93
C LEU A 134 0.90 1.21 20.68
N ALA A 135 0.58 0.42 21.71
CA ALA A 135 0.44 -1.01 21.60
C ALA A 135 -0.48 -1.47 20.44
N SER A 136 -1.64 -0.83 20.25
CA SER A 136 -2.56 -1.13 19.14
C SER A 136 -1.98 -0.78 17.76
N VAL A 137 -1.09 0.21 17.70
CA VAL A 137 -0.39 0.63 16.47
C VAL A 137 0.77 -0.32 16.14
N VAL A 138 1.54 -0.74 17.14
CA VAL A 138 2.63 -1.73 16.99
C VAL A 138 2.09 -3.12 16.72
N ALA A 139 0.86 -3.42 17.15
CA ALA A 139 0.22 -4.71 16.90
C ALA A 139 0.07 -5.06 15.41
N HIS A 140 0.16 -4.07 14.52
CA HIS A 140 0.21 -4.27 13.07
C HIS A 140 1.45 -5.03 12.58
N ASP A 141 2.53 -5.02 13.35
CA ASP A 141 3.82 -5.61 12.98
C ASP A 141 4.02 -7.02 13.52
N ILE A 142 3.06 -7.54 14.30
CA ILE A 142 3.10 -8.91 14.82
C ILE A 142 3.05 -9.91 13.64
N PRO A 143 3.97 -10.90 13.60
CA PRO A 143 3.88 -12.01 12.66
C PRO A 143 2.58 -12.80 12.81
N ASP A 144 1.99 -13.25 11.71
CA ASP A 144 0.78 -14.10 11.70
C ASP A 144 -0.45 -13.56 12.46
N ARG A 145 -0.51 -12.25 12.68
CA ARG A 145 -1.56 -11.57 13.47
C ARG A 145 -3.00 -11.82 13.00
N ILE A 146 -3.21 -12.27 11.77
CA ILE A 146 -4.53 -12.49 11.14
C ILE A 146 -4.88 -13.98 10.95
N ALA A 147 -4.28 -14.89 11.75
CA ALA A 147 -4.67 -16.32 11.86
C ALA A 147 -4.95 -17.04 10.53
N GLY A 148 -3.96 -17.06 9.62
CA GLY A 148 -4.06 -17.81 8.37
C GLY A 148 -4.93 -17.16 7.28
N PHE A 149 -5.53 -15.99 7.52
CA PHE A 149 -6.10 -15.18 6.45
C PHE A 149 -5.04 -14.38 5.71
N THR A 150 -5.31 -14.03 4.45
CA THR A 150 -4.58 -12.94 3.79
C THR A 150 -5.07 -11.59 4.34
N SER A 151 -4.22 -10.55 4.31
CA SER A 151 -4.62 -9.21 4.77
C SER A 151 -5.87 -8.70 4.04
N THR A 152 -5.99 -9.01 2.75
CA THR A 152 -7.16 -8.74 1.92
C THR A 152 -8.42 -9.38 2.47
N ALA A 153 -8.40 -10.69 2.71
CA ALA A 153 -9.55 -11.44 3.19
C ALA A 153 -9.93 -11.02 4.63
N PHE A 154 -8.95 -10.75 5.47
CA PHE A 154 -9.19 -10.24 6.82
C PHE A 154 -9.89 -8.87 6.80
N LEU A 155 -9.39 -7.92 6.00
CA LEU A 155 -9.98 -6.58 5.92
C LEU A 155 -11.35 -6.58 5.24
N GLY A 156 -11.56 -7.41 4.22
CA GLY A 156 -12.89 -7.62 3.65
C GLY A 156 -13.92 -8.05 4.69
N LYS A 157 -13.56 -9.04 5.52
CA LYS A 157 -14.41 -9.51 6.64
C LYS A 157 -14.63 -8.44 7.70
N PHE A 158 -13.59 -7.68 8.05
CA PHE A 158 -13.66 -6.62 9.06
C PHE A 158 -14.60 -5.49 8.62
N PHE A 159 -14.52 -5.04 7.35
CA PHE A 159 -15.38 -3.99 6.81
C PHE A 159 -16.73 -4.50 6.29
N GLY A 160 -16.98 -5.82 6.33
CA GLY A 160 -18.22 -6.41 5.83
C GLY A 160 -18.40 -6.31 4.32
N ILE A 161 -17.30 -6.31 3.54
CA ILE A 161 -17.30 -6.19 2.08
C ILE A 161 -16.66 -7.41 1.42
N GLN A 162 -16.95 -7.62 0.14
CA GLN A 162 -16.24 -8.63 -0.62
C GLN A 162 -14.83 -8.15 -0.94
N ALA A 163 -13.85 -8.99 -0.64
CA ALA A 163 -12.47 -8.76 -1.01
C ALA A 163 -11.92 -10.01 -1.69
N GLU A 164 -11.21 -9.83 -2.80
CA GLU A 164 -10.68 -10.92 -3.61
C GLU A 164 -9.18 -10.72 -3.85
N ASP A 165 -8.40 -11.77 -3.57
CA ASP A 165 -7.00 -11.84 -3.97
C ASP A 165 -6.90 -12.39 -5.40
N ILE A 166 -6.27 -11.61 -6.28
CA ILE A 166 -6.05 -11.95 -7.68
C ILE A 166 -4.56 -12.31 -7.86
N PRO A 167 -4.24 -13.54 -8.29
CA PRO A 167 -2.86 -13.97 -8.46
C PRO A 167 -2.17 -13.24 -9.61
N TYR A 168 -0.83 -13.21 -9.62
CA TYR A 168 -0.06 -12.55 -10.68
C TYR A 168 -0.33 -13.11 -12.09
N SER A 169 -0.67 -14.39 -12.20
CA SER A 169 -1.05 -15.04 -13.47
C SER A 169 -2.26 -14.39 -14.16
N LYS A 170 -2.98 -13.51 -13.45
CA LYS A 170 -4.14 -12.75 -13.91
C LYS A 170 -3.82 -11.27 -14.12
N LEU A 171 -2.54 -10.91 -14.29
CA LEU A 171 -2.10 -9.54 -14.52
C LEU A 171 -2.80 -8.89 -15.73
N ASP A 172 -2.99 -9.63 -16.82
CA ASP A 172 -3.66 -9.09 -18.01
C ASP A 172 -5.10 -8.66 -17.70
N ASP A 173 -5.80 -9.35 -16.81
CA ASP A 173 -7.14 -8.97 -16.36
C ASP A 173 -7.08 -7.65 -15.56
N ILE A 174 -6.02 -7.42 -14.76
CA ILE A 174 -5.80 -6.16 -14.03
C ILE A 174 -5.46 -5.01 -14.96
N ILE A 175 -4.57 -5.25 -15.94
CA ILE A 175 -4.24 -4.25 -16.97
C ILE A 175 -5.51 -3.88 -17.73
N LYS A 176 -6.28 -4.88 -18.17
CA LYS A 176 -7.56 -4.68 -18.85
C LYS A 176 -8.54 -3.88 -18.00
N LEU A 177 -8.68 -4.23 -16.72
CA LEU A 177 -9.54 -3.51 -15.78
C LEU A 177 -9.17 -2.02 -15.69
N LYS A 178 -7.89 -1.69 -15.46
CA LYS A 178 -7.43 -0.29 -15.37
C LYS A 178 -7.50 0.46 -16.70
N LEU A 179 -7.43 -0.22 -17.84
CA LEU A 179 -7.66 0.40 -19.15
C LEU A 179 -9.14 0.71 -19.40
N MET A 180 -10.05 -0.16 -18.92
CA MET A 180 -11.50 0.07 -19.00
C MET A 180 -11.98 1.10 -17.97
N ASN A 181 -11.45 1.04 -16.74
CA ASN A 181 -11.75 1.96 -15.64
C ASN A 181 -10.45 2.44 -14.97
N PRO A 182 -9.86 3.56 -15.44
CA PRO A 182 -8.65 4.13 -14.85
C PRO A 182 -8.77 4.46 -13.37
N ASP A 183 -9.97 4.76 -12.88
CA ASP A 183 -10.22 5.13 -11.50
C ASP A 183 -10.51 3.92 -10.60
N GLU A 184 -10.63 2.70 -11.16
CA GLU A 184 -10.86 1.50 -10.35
C GLU A 184 -9.69 1.31 -9.37
N PRO A 185 -9.95 1.28 -8.06
CA PRO A 185 -8.90 1.13 -7.07
C PRO A 185 -8.45 -0.33 -7.04
N VAL A 186 -7.23 -0.56 -7.54
CA VAL A 186 -6.59 -1.87 -7.47
C VAL A 186 -5.48 -1.81 -6.46
N TYR A 187 -5.54 -2.69 -5.46
CA TYR A 187 -4.47 -2.87 -4.51
C TYR A 187 -3.41 -3.80 -5.12
N ILE A 188 -2.13 -3.50 -4.91
CA ILE A 188 -1.00 -4.37 -5.25
C ILE A 188 -0.16 -4.64 -4.00
N SER A 189 0.13 -5.92 -3.74
CA SER A 189 1.11 -6.34 -2.76
C SER A 189 2.29 -7.00 -3.45
N MET A 190 3.50 -6.52 -3.18
CA MET A 190 4.70 -6.98 -3.87
C MET A 190 5.91 -7.02 -2.95
N SER A 191 6.97 -7.72 -3.38
CA SER A 191 8.29 -7.58 -2.75
C SER A 191 8.84 -6.18 -3.02
N TYR A 192 9.02 -5.40 -1.97
CA TYR A 192 9.30 -3.96 -2.07
C TYR A 192 10.78 -3.65 -1.80
N GLY A 193 11.19 -2.42 -2.14
CA GLY A 193 12.57 -1.96 -1.93
C GLY A 193 13.54 -2.40 -3.03
N LYS A 194 14.83 -2.22 -2.72
CA LYS A 194 15.95 -2.58 -3.59
C LYS A 194 16.34 -4.04 -3.40
N VAL A 195 16.92 -4.60 -4.45
CA VAL A 195 17.53 -5.93 -4.42
C VAL A 195 18.75 -5.90 -3.50
N ASP A 196 18.92 -6.91 -2.66
CA ASP A 196 20.13 -7.08 -1.84
C ASP A 196 21.33 -7.56 -2.68
N SER A 197 22.47 -7.78 -2.03
CA SER A 197 23.69 -8.32 -2.66
C SER A 197 23.52 -9.73 -3.26
N PHE A 198 22.44 -10.44 -2.94
CA PHE A 198 22.15 -11.79 -3.39
C PHE A 198 21.05 -11.86 -4.45
N GLY A 199 20.60 -10.72 -4.98
CA GLY A 199 19.56 -10.73 -6.00
C GLY A 199 18.13 -10.84 -5.45
N LYS A 200 17.92 -10.70 -4.13
CA LYS A 200 16.63 -10.91 -3.47
C LYS A 200 16.02 -9.60 -2.96
N PHE A 201 14.70 -9.46 -3.14
CA PHE A 201 13.90 -8.42 -2.50
C PHE A 201 13.44 -8.88 -1.11
N HIS A 202 13.51 -7.98 -0.12
CA HIS A 202 13.10 -8.26 1.26
C HIS A 202 11.86 -7.48 1.65
N GLY A 203 10.96 -8.13 2.40
CA GLY A 203 9.72 -7.54 2.86
C GLY A 203 8.64 -7.46 1.77
N ARG A 204 7.37 -7.56 2.21
CA ARG A 204 6.21 -7.32 1.35
C ARG A 204 5.60 -5.99 1.72
N HIS A 205 5.33 -5.15 0.72
CA HIS A 205 4.64 -3.88 0.88
C HIS A 205 3.33 -3.87 0.10
N ALA A 206 2.46 -2.95 0.46
CA ALA A 206 1.15 -2.74 -0.13
C ALA A 206 1.05 -1.33 -0.70
N LEU A 207 0.51 -1.20 -1.91
CA LEU A 207 0.30 0.07 -2.60
C LEU A 207 -1.03 0.03 -3.36
N ARG A 208 -1.56 1.20 -3.74
CA ARG A 208 -2.68 1.29 -4.71
C ARG A 208 -2.13 1.57 -6.10
N ILE A 209 -2.69 0.95 -7.14
CA ILE A 209 -2.43 1.31 -8.54
C ILE A 209 -3.26 2.55 -8.88
N ASP A 210 -2.58 3.68 -9.06
CA ASP A 210 -3.18 4.92 -9.54
C ASP A 210 -3.63 4.74 -11.00
N LYS A 211 -2.68 4.47 -11.88
CA LYS A 211 -2.93 4.28 -13.31
C LYS A 211 -1.89 3.39 -13.97
N ILE A 212 -2.24 2.84 -15.13
CA ILE A 212 -1.36 2.06 -15.98
C ILE A 212 -1.22 2.80 -17.31
N ILE A 213 0.02 3.06 -17.72
CA ILE A 213 0.37 3.83 -18.91
C ILE A 213 0.94 2.89 -19.99
N PRO A 214 0.26 2.70 -21.13
CA PRO A 214 0.79 1.91 -22.24
C PRO A 214 2.02 2.57 -22.87
N LYS A 215 3.06 1.79 -23.21
CA LYS A 215 4.30 2.28 -23.84
C LYS A 215 4.53 1.79 -25.28
N GLY A 216 3.60 1.02 -25.84
CA GLY A 216 3.77 0.32 -27.13
C GLY A 216 4.38 -1.08 -26.96
N SER A 217 4.23 -1.93 -27.97
CA SER A 217 4.74 -3.33 -27.99
C SER A 217 4.27 -4.22 -26.81
N GLY A 218 3.11 -3.93 -26.21
CA GLY A 218 2.58 -4.68 -25.07
C GLY A 218 3.27 -4.39 -23.73
N ASN A 219 4.07 -3.32 -23.64
CA ASN A 219 4.74 -2.91 -22.40
C ASN A 219 3.96 -1.78 -21.69
N TYR A 220 4.10 -1.70 -20.36
CA TYR A 220 3.33 -0.82 -19.48
C TYR A 220 4.17 -0.26 -18.33
N ASP A 221 3.91 1.00 -17.99
CA ASP A 221 4.35 1.62 -16.74
C ASP A 221 3.18 1.65 -15.74
N PHE A 222 3.42 1.20 -14.52
CA PHE A 222 2.48 1.21 -13.40
C PHE A 222 2.82 2.36 -12.47
N VAL A 223 1.88 3.30 -12.33
CA VAL A 223 1.97 4.38 -11.36
C VAL A 223 1.25 3.92 -10.09
N LEU A 224 1.98 3.83 -8.99
CA LEU A 224 1.53 3.35 -7.70
C LEU A 224 1.50 4.48 -6.68
N ILE A 225 0.55 4.44 -5.75
CA ILE A 225 0.43 5.35 -4.61
C ILE A 225 0.80 4.58 -3.35
N ASN A 226 1.77 5.11 -2.62
CA ASN A 226 2.34 4.45 -1.44
C ASN A 226 1.64 4.96 -0.17
N PRO A 227 1.15 4.09 0.73
CA PRO A 227 0.56 4.52 2.01
C PRO A 227 1.55 5.22 2.96
N HIS A 228 2.86 5.13 2.69
CA HIS A 228 3.85 6.00 3.36
C HIS A 228 3.49 7.48 3.21
N ASP A 229 2.94 7.87 2.05
CA ASP A 229 2.40 9.20 1.77
C ASP A 229 1.50 9.11 0.54
N ASN A 230 0.18 9.00 0.72
CA ASN A 230 -0.76 8.78 -0.38
C ASN A 230 -0.91 9.99 -1.33
N SER A 231 -0.23 11.11 -1.03
CA SER A 231 -0.09 12.24 -1.96
C SER A 231 1.03 12.05 -2.99
N LYS A 232 1.88 11.02 -2.82
CA LYS A 232 3.04 10.74 -3.67
C LYS A 232 2.83 9.49 -4.51
N THR A 233 3.48 9.49 -5.66
CA THR A 233 3.46 8.37 -6.62
C THR A 233 4.84 7.78 -6.86
N GLU A 234 4.88 6.50 -7.16
CA GLU A 234 6.05 5.74 -7.59
C GLU A 234 5.75 5.07 -8.93
N THR A 235 6.72 4.99 -9.84
CA THR A 235 6.50 4.38 -11.17
C THR A 235 7.35 3.13 -11.34
N TYR A 236 6.70 2.03 -11.72
CA TYR A 236 7.31 0.72 -11.94
C TYR A 236 7.07 0.23 -13.37
N LYS A 237 8.10 -0.32 -14.01
CA LYS A 237 7.95 -0.95 -15.33
C LYS A 237 7.40 -2.37 -15.16
N LEU A 238 6.66 -2.87 -16.16
CA LEU A 238 6.17 -4.25 -16.19
C LEU A 238 7.31 -5.28 -15.95
N ASP A 239 8.47 -5.09 -16.58
CA ASP A 239 9.63 -5.97 -16.41
C ASP A 239 10.18 -6.02 -14.98
N ASP A 240 10.00 -4.94 -14.21
CA ASP A 240 10.37 -4.91 -12.80
C ASP A 240 9.32 -5.61 -11.94
N LEU A 241 8.03 -5.37 -12.22
CA LEU A 241 6.94 -6.07 -11.53
C LEU A 241 6.99 -7.59 -11.76
N ASN A 242 7.42 -8.05 -12.94
CA ASN A 242 7.64 -9.47 -13.24
C ASN A 242 8.66 -10.14 -12.30
N LYS A 243 9.56 -9.37 -11.69
CA LYS A 243 10.58 -9.88 -10.76
C LYS A 243 10.18 -9.75 -9.30
N ARG A 244 9.09 -9.01 -9.03
CA ARG A 244 8.56 -8.78 -7.68
C ARG A 244 7.40 -9.73 -7.49
N ASN A 245 7.38 -10.50 -6.41
CA ASN A 245 6.33 -11.48 -6.12
C ASN A 245 4.97 -10.78 -5.85
N CYS A 246 4.31 -10.36 -6.92
CA CYS A 246 3.14 -9.49 -6.92
C CYS A 246 1.85 -10.28 -6.71
N ARG A 247 0.89 -9.66 -6.06
CA ARG A 247 -0.51 -10.10 -5.94
C ARG A 247 -1.40 -8.87 -5.99
N PHE A 248 -2.53 -8.97 -6.67
CA PHE A 248 -3.49 -7.88 -6.79
C PHE A 248 -4.70 -8.14 -5.91
N CYS A 249 -5.41 -7.10 -5.51
CA CYS A 249 -6.63 -7.25 -4.75
C CYS A 249 -7.68 -6.24 -5.19
N LEU A 250 -8.94 -6.69 -5.19
CA LEU A 250 -10.10 -5.85 -5.43
C LEU A 250 -11.02 -5.89 -4.20
N PHE A 251 -11.55 -4.72 -3.87
CA PHE A 251 -12.59 -4.55 -2.86
C PHE A 251 -13.90 -4.19 -3.55
N ASN A 252 -14.99 -4.83 -3.16
CA ASN A 252 -16.32 -4.60 -3.72
C ASN A 252 -17.33 -4.50 -2.59
N THR A 253 -18.14 -3.45 -2.60
CA THR A 253 -19.20 -3.21 -1.61
C THR A 253 -20.33 -4.24 -1.68
N SER A 254 -20.50 -4.93 -2.81
CA SER A 254 -21.48 -6.00 -2.97
C SER A 254 -20.96 -7.15 -3.84
N ILE A 255 -21.53 -8.35 -3.64
CA ILE A 255 -21.17 -9.53 -4.43
C ILE A 255 -21.51 -9.41 -5.91
N HIS A 256 -22.56 -8.64 -6.21
CA HIS A 256 -23.05 -8.40 -7.54
C HIS A 256 -22.14 -7.45 -8.32
N ARG A 257 -21.51 -6.45 -7.66
CA ARG A 257 -20.48 -5.61 -8.30
C ARG A 257 -19.24 -6.43 -8.70
N ALA A 258 -18.80 -7.32 -7.81
CA ALA A 258 -17.66 -8.19 -8.10
C ALA A 258 -17.96 -9.13 -9.28
N SER A 259 -19.16 -9.73 -9.29
CA SER A 259 -19.61 -10.59 -10.41
C SER A 259 -19.69 -9.83 -11.73
N LEU A 260 -20.27 -8.62 -11.72
CA LEU A 260 -20.35 -7.76 -12.90
C LEU A 260 -18.93 -7.43 -13.43
N THR A 261 -18.00 -7.07 -12.55
CA THR A 261 -16.61 -6.77 -12.94
C THR A 261 -15.95 -7.95 -13.66
N LYS A 262 -16.17 -9.17 -13.15
CA LYS A 262 -15.69 -10.41 -13.81
C LYS A 262 -16.31 -10.61 -15.19
N LYS A 263 -17.61 -10.36 -15.35
CA LYS A 263 -18.29 -10.42 -16.66
C LYS A 263 -17.75 -9.37 -17.62
N LEU A 264 -17.57 -8.12 -17.17
CA LEU A 264 -17.01 -7.03 -18.00
C LEU A 264 -15.59 -7.34 -18.48
N LEU A 265 -14.77 -8.03 -17.68
CA LEU A 265 -13.43 -8.46 -18.09
C LEU A 265 -13.44 -9.45 -19.26
N THR A 266 -14.55 -10.12 -19.53
CA THR A 266 -14.70 -11.01 -20.70
C THR A 266 -15.19 -10.29 -21.97
N LEU A 267 -15.65 -9.03 -21.85
CA LEU A 267 -16.12 -8.20 -22.97
C LEU A 267 -14.98 -7.43 -23.64
N SER A 268 -15.28 -6.68 -24.71
CA SER A 268 -14.32 -5.77 -25.32
C SER A 268 -13.98 -4.58 -24.42
N ASN A 269 -12.79 -3.98 -24.58
CA ASN A 269 -12.38 -2.82 -23.77
C ASN A 269 -13.33 -1.63 -23.95
N GLU A 270 -13.87 -1.44 -25.16
CA GLU A 270 -14.82 -0.36 -25.46
C GLU A 270 -16.15 -0.54 -24.72
N GLU A 271 -16.66 -1.77 -24.62
CA GLU A 271 -17.88 -2.06 -23.88
C GLU A 271 -17.70 -1.87 -22.38
N GLY A 272 -16.61 -2.42 -21.81
CA GLY A 272 -16.31 -2.23 -20.39
C GLY A 272 -16.13 -0.76 -20.04
N LYS A 273 -15.35 -0.02 -20.83
CA LYS A 273 -15.15 1.43 -20.66
C LYS A 273 -16.47 2.20 -20.74
N TYR A 274 -17.36 1.84 -21.65
CA TYR A 274 -18.67 2.46 -21.74
C TYR A 274 -19.50 2.22 -20.47
N VAL A 275 -19.51 1.01 -19.91
CA VAL A 275 -20.23 0.71 -18.66
C VAL A 275 -19.67 1.52 -17.49
N PHE A 276 -18.35 1.53 -17.28
CA PHE A 276 -17.73 2.26 -16.17
C PHE A 276 -17.89 3.78 -16.29
N SER A 277 -17.94 4.32 -17.52
CA SER A 277 -18.17 5.75 -17.75
C SER A 277 -19.62 6.19 -17.53
N ASN A 278 -20.57 5.25 -17.39
CA ASN A 278 -22.00 5.52 -17.24
C ASN A 278 -22.54 4.89 -15.94
N SER A 279 -22.42 5.61 -14.82
CA SER A 279 -22.81 5.13 -13.49
C SER A 279 -24.28 4.67 -13.40
N GLY A 280 -25.20 5.33 -14.11
CA GLY A 280 -26.60 4.92 -14.19
C GLY A 280 -26.81 3.56 -14.87
N LEU A 281 -26.03 3.24 -15.91
CA LEU A 281 -26.02 1.94 -16.57
C LEU A 281 -25.38 0.87 -15.67
N GLN A 282 -24.24 1.19 -15.04
CA GLN A 282 -23.55 0.29 -14.13
C GLN A 282 -24.47 -0.15 -12.97
N LYS A 283 -25.15 0.79 -12.31
CA LYS A 283 -26.11 0.49 -11.22
C LYS A 283 -27.25 -0.42 -11.69
N LYS A 284 -27.75 -0.22 -12.91
CA LYS A 284 -28.79 -1.09 -13.49
C LYS A 284 -28.25 -2.50 -13.72
N LEU A 285 -27.07 -2.64 -14.30
CA LEU A 285 -26.44 -3.95 -14.50
C LEU A 285 -26.19 -4.67 -13.18
N ILE A 286 -25.78 -3.96 -12.13
CA ILE A 286 -25.66 -4.54 -10.77
C ILE A 286 -27.03 -5.03 -10.28
N SER A 287 -28.09 -4.24 -10.46
CA SER A 287 -29.46 -4.67 -10.10
C SER A 287 -29.95 -5.87 -10.91
N LEU A 288 -29.55 -5.97 -12.19
CA LEU A 288 -29.86 -7.15 -13.01
C LEU A 288 -29.10 -8.39 -12.52
N GLU A 289 -27.86 -8.23 -12.08
CA GLU A 289 -27.08 -9.30 -11.44
C GLU A 289 -27.70 -9.73 -10.10
N GLU A 290 -28.19 -8.78 -9.28
CA GLU A 290 -28.92 -9.06 -8.03
C GLU A 290 -30.17 -9.93 -8.26
N MET A 291 -30.86 -9.71 -9.38
CA MET A 291 -32.03 -10.50 -9.78
C MET A 291 -31.67 -11.80 -10.52
N ASN A 292 -30.38 -12.12 -10.68
CA ASN A 292 -29.87 -13.25 -11.49
C ASN A 292 -30.31 -13.21 -12.96
N LEU A 293 -30.48 -12.01 -13.54
CA LEU A 293 -30.95 -11.81 -14.92
C LEU A 293 -29.80 -11.55 -15.92
N LEU A 294 -28.57 -11.31 -15.47
CA LEU A 294 -27.37 -11.23 -16.32
C LEU A 294 -26.72 -12.61 -16.53
N THR A 295 -27.45 -13.55 -17.10
CA THR A 295 -27.00 -14.94 -17.28
C THR A 295 -25.90 -15.10 -18.33
N ASP A 296 -25.85 -14.21 -19.33
CA ASP A 296 -24.84 -14.20 -20.40
C ASP A 296 -24.35 -12.79 -20.69
N ASN A 297 -23.11 -12.69 -21.17
CA ASN A 297 -22.42 -11.47 -21.58
C ASN A 297 -23.13 -10.73 -22.72
N LYS A 298 -23.82 -11.47 -23.61
CA LYS A 298 -24.62 -10.88 -24.69
C LYS A 298 -25.68 -9.92 -24.15
N ILE A 299 -26.22 -10.19 -22.96
CA ILE A 299 -27.20 -9.32 -22.30
C ILE A 299 -26.57 -7.96 -21.97
N ILE A 300 -25.32 -7.94 -21.51
CA ILE A 300 -24.61 -6.69 -21.21
C ILE A 300 -24.40 -5.88 -22.50
N SER A 301 -23.97 -6.52 -23.58
CA SER A 301 -23.82 -5.88 -24.89
C SER A 301 -25.16 -5.31 -25.40
N SER A 302 -26.25 -6.04 -25.23
CA SER A 302 -27.61 -5.60 -25.56
C SER A 302 -28.06 -4.40 -24.73
N CYS A 303 -27.79 -4.41 -23.41
CA CYS A 303 -28.04 -3.27 -22.52
C CYS A 303 -27.24 -2.03 -22.95
N ILE A 304 -25.95 -2.20 -23.28
CA ILE A 304 -25.09 -1.11 -23.78
C ILE A 304 -25.67 -0.55 -25.08
N SER A 305 -26.06 -1.42 -26.01
CA SER A 305 -26.61 -1.03 -27.30
C SER A 305 -27.91 -0.24 -27.15
N LEU A 306 -28.84 -0.71 -26.31
CA LEU A 306 -30.09 0.00 -26.03
C LEU A 306 -29.85 1.33 -25.30
N HIS A 307 -28.93 1.36 -24.33
CA HIS A 307 -28.57 2.59 -23.63
C HIS A 307 -28.02 3.66 -24.58
N LYS A 308 -27.21 3.27 -25.57
CA LYS A 308 -26.71 4.17 -26.63
C LYS A 308 -27.81 4.66 -27.55
N GLN A 309 -28.76 3.80 -27.91
CA GLN A 309 -29.82 4.09 -28.89
C GLN A 309 -31.05 4.78 -28.30
N ILE A 310 -31.25 4.72 -26.99
CA ILE A 310 -32.45 5.20 -26.28
C ILE A 310 -32.05 6.15 -25.13
N PRO A 311 -31.79 7.44 -25.43
CA PRO A 311 -31.40 8.41 -24.41
C PRO A 311 -32.43 8.61 -23.29
N TYR A 312 -33.71 8.34 -23.57
CA TYR A 312 -34.82 8.48 -22.62
C TYR A 312 -35.11 7.20 -21.80
N LEU A 313 -34.28 6.15 -21.90
CA LEU A 313 -34.47 4.90 -21.18
C LEU A 313 -34.48 5.10 -19.65
N GLU A 314 -33.72 6.07 -19.15
CA GLU A 314 -33.72 6.40 -17.72
C GLU A 314 -35.01 7.09 -17.26
N LYS A 315 -35.57 7.99 -18.08
CA LYS A 315 -36.88 8.61 -17.82
C LYS A 315 -37.98 7.57 -17.77
N LEU A 316 -37.92 6.55 -18.65
CA LEU A 316 -38.86 5.42 -18.61
C LEU A 316 -38.72 4.68 -17.29
N PHE A 317 -37.50 4.28 -16.92
CA PHE A 317 -37.23 3.54 -15.69
C PHE A 317 -37.75 4.24 -14.42
N LEU A 318 -37.65 5.56 -14.33
CA LEU A 318 -38.10 6.34 -13.18
C LEU A 318 -39.63 6.34 -13.00
N LYS A 319 -40.39 6.18 -14.09
CA LYS A 319 -41.86 6.12 -14.05
C LYS A 319 -42.41 4.75 -13.66
N LEU A 320 -41.59 3.70 -13.67
CA LEU A 320 -42.03 2.34 -13.42
C LEU A 320 -42.06 1.99 -11.93
N SER A 321 -43.10 1.24 -11.54
CA SER A 321 -43.14 0.54 -10.25
C SER A 321 -42.07 -0.56 -10.17
N VAL A 322 -41.84 -1.11 -8.97
CA VAL A 322 -40.84 -2.16 -8.75
C VAL A 322 -41.10 -3.40 -9.62
N GLU A 323 -42.36 -3.83 -9.75
CA GLU A 323 -42.72 -4.98 -10.58
C GLU A 323 -42.60 -4.68 -12.09
N GLU A 324 -42.90 -3.47 -12.52
CA GLU A 324 -42.71 -3.05 -13.91
C GLU A 324 -41.24 -2.94 -14.30
N LYS A 325 -40.35 -2.55 -13.37
CA LYS A 325 -38.90 -2.57 -13.59
C LYS A 325 -38.37 -3.98 -13.86
N LYS A 326 -38.94 -5.02 -13.22
CA LYS A 326 -38.62 -6.41 -13.54
C LYS A 326 -39.05 -6.77 -14.96
N LYS A 327 -40.27 -6.40 -15.37
CA LYS A 327 -40.77 -6.61 -16.74
C LYS A 327 -39.92 -5.88 -17.79
N LEU A 328 -39.53 -4.64 -17.50
CA LEU A 328 -38.65 -3.85 -18.37
C LEU A 328 -37.32 -4.58 -18.58
N THR A 329 -36.76 -5.18 -17.53
CA THR A 329 -35.53 -5.95 -17.64
C THR A 329 -35.68 -7.11 -18.62
N THR A 330 -36.77 -7.88 -18.54
CA THR A 330 -37.07 -8.94 -19.50
C THR A 330 -37.20 -8.41 -20.93
N CYS A 331 -37.79 -7.22 -21.10
CA CYS A 331 -37.89 -6.56 -22.42
C CYS A 331 -36.50 -6.21 -22.98
N ILE A 332 -35.60 -5.68 -22.15
CA ILE A 332 -34.21 -5.35 -22.53
C ILE A 332 -33.46 -6.60 -23.00
N VAL A 333 -33.58 -7.70 -22.25
CA VAL A 333 -32.94 -8.98 -22.58
C VAL A 333 -33.46 -9.52 -23.92
N ASN A 334 -34.78 -9.58 -24.08
CA ASN A 334 -35.42 -10.18 -25.26
C ASN A 334 -35.30 -9.33 -26.52
N ALA A 335 -35.04 -8.01 -26.37
CA ALA A 335 -34.84 -7.12 -27.50
C ALA A 335 -33.48 -7.31 -28.19
N ASP A 336 -32.52 -7.96 -27.53
CA ASP A 336 -31.20 -8.29 -28.09
C ASP A 336 -30.46 -7.07 -28.72
N GLY A 337 -30.57 -5.90 -28.08
CA GLY A 337 -29.93 -4.67 -28.54
C GLY A 337 -30.71 -3.92 -29.64
N SER A 338 -31.84 -4.45 -30.11
CA SER A 338 -32.71 -3.79 -31.10
C SER A 338 -33.65 -2.81 -30.43
N LYS A 339 -33.51 -1.52 -30.77
CA LYS A 339 -34.42 -0.47 -30.30
C LYS A 339 -35.88 -0.72 -30.70
N LYS A 340 -36.11 -1.24 -31.90
CA LYS A 340 -37.46 -1.57 -32.41
C LYS A 340 -38.12 -2.65 -31.56
N GLU A 341 -37.42 -3.78 -31.39
CA GLU A 341 -37.95 -4.90 -30.61
C GLU A 341 -38.12 -4.53 -29.15
N PHE A 342 -37.20 -3.74 -28.58
CA PHE A 342 -37.36 -3.21 -27.23
C PHE A 342 -38.64 -2.39 -27.06
N LEU A 343 -38.89 -1.41 -27.93
CA LEU A 343 -40.08 -0.56 -27.82
C LEU A 343 -41.37 -1.38 -27.99
N LYS A 344 -41.35 -2.37 -28.89
CA LYS A 344 -42.47 -3.30 -29.08
C LYS A 344 -42.75 -4.09 -27.80
N LEU A 345 -41.75 -4.81 -27.29
CA LEU A 345 -41.87 -5.63 -26.07
C LEU A 345 -42.27 -4.77 -24.86
N PHE A 346 -41.65 -3.60 -24.70
CA PHE A 346 -41.93 -2.67 -23.60
C PHE A 346 -43.40 -2.23 -23.60
N LEU A 347 -43.92 -1.75 -24.74
CA LEU A 347 -45.31 -1.30 -24.86
C LEU A 347 -46.32 -2.46 -24.79
N THR A 348 -45.92 -3.68 -25.15
CA THR A 348 -46.74 -4.88 -24.98
C THR A 348 -46.83 -5.33 -23.52
N TYR A 349 -45.70 -5.42 -22.80
CA TYR A 349 -45.67 -5.96 -21.44
C TYR A 349 -45.99 -4.93 -20.34
N ILE A 350 -45.83 -3.65 -20.65
CA ILE A 350 -46.14 -2.52 -19.77
C ILE A 350 -47.02 -1.51 -20.53
N PRO A 351 -48.26 -1.89 -20.86
CA PRO A 351 -49.13 -1.07 -21.69
C PRO A 351 -49.75 0.08 -20.89
N ALA A 352 -49.05 1.22 -20.84
CA ALA A 352 -49.52 2.44 -20.19
C ALA A 352 -49.50 3.64 -21.15
N MET A 353 -50.59 4.41 -21.18
CA MET A 353 -50.75 5.55 -22.07
C MET A 353 -49.75 6.67 -21.79
N ASP A 354 -49.39 6.91 -20.54
CA ASP A 354 -48.41 7.95 -20.17
C ASP A 354 -46.96 7.56 -20.55
N LEU A 355 -46.64 6.27 -20.52
CA LEU A 355 -45.37 5.74 -21.03
C LEU A 355 -45.30 5.84 -22.56
N LEU A 356 -46.40 5.55 -23.26
CA LEU A 356 -46.50 5.77 -24.69
C LEU A 356 -46.35 7.26 -25.04
N GLU A 357 -47.02 8.17 -24.33
CA GLU A 357 -46.86 9.62 -24.53
C GLU A 357 -45.40 10.05 -24.34
N LEU A 358 -44.70 9.48 -23.35
CA LEU A 358 -43.26 9.73 -23.17
C LEU A 358 -42.44 9.24 -24.37
N VAL A 359 -42.69 8.02 -24.87
CA VAL A 359 -42.00 7.48 -26.05
C VAL A 359 -42.25 8.34 -27.28
N LEU A 360 -43.50 8.73 -27.55
CA LEU A 360 -43.88 9.58 -28.69
C LEU A 360 -43.20 10.96 -28.63
N ARG A 361 -43.02 11.51 -27.43
CA ARG A 361 -42.40 12.82 -27.22
C ARG A 361 -40.89 12.78 -27.40
N GLU A 362 -40.23 11.74 -26.90
CA GLU A 362 -38.77 11.67 -26.83
C GLU A 362 -38.14 10.97 -28.05
N GLU A 363 -38.88 10.08 -28.74
CA GLU A 363 -38.36 9.38 -29.91
C GLU A 363 -38.34 10.26 -31.16
N THR A 364 -37.14 10.39 -31.74
CA THR A 364 -36.92 11.23 -32.91
C THR A 364 -37.16 10.51 -34.23
N SER A 365 -37.02 9.17 -34.27
CA SER A 365 -37.20 8.38 -35.49
C SER A 365 -38.68 8.16 -35.81
N GLN A 366 -39.18 8.90 -36.80
CA GLN A 366 -40.57 8.83 -37.25
C GLN A 366 -40.90 7.51 -37.94
N GLU A 367 -39.98 6.97 -38.75
CA GLU A 367 -40.17 5.66 -39.39
C GLU A 367 -40.26 4.55 -38.35
N LEU A 368 -39.36 4.54 -37.36
CA LEU A 368 -39.35 3.55 -36.29
C LEU A 368 -40.66 3.56 -35.49
N LEU A 369 -41.14 4.75 -35.08
CA LEU A 369 -42.41 4.89 -34.38
C LEU A 369 -43.57 4.37 -35.23
N GLY A 370 -43.60 4.73 -36.51
CA GLY A 370 -44.63 4.25 -37.43
C GLY A 370 -44.68 2.73 -37.52
N GLU A 371 -43.53 2.09 -37.70
CA GLU A 371 -43.41 0.63 -37.75
C GLU A 371 -43.85 -0.04 -36.44
N VAL A 372 -43.31 0.39 -35.29
CA VAL A 372 -43.60 -0.20 -33.98
C VAL A 372 -45.10 -0.09 -33.66
N LEU A 373 -45.70 1.10 -33.83
CA LEU A 373 -47.11 1.31 -33.51
C LEU A 373 -48.04 0.53 -34.44
N THR A 374 -47.66 0.39 -35.73
CA THR A 374 -48.41 -0.40 -36.70
C THR A 374 -48.39 -1.88 -36.33
N GLU A 375 -47.21 -2.45 -36.03
CA GLU A 375 -47.09 -3.84 -35.60
C GLU A 375 -47.88 -4.12 -34.32
N LEU A 376 -47.84 -3.21 -33.33
CA LEU A 376 -48.61 -3.34 -32.08
C LEU A 376 -50.12 -3.28 -32.31
N ALA A 377 -50.59 -2.38 -33.17
CA ALA A 377 -52.00 -2.24 -33.50
C ALA A 377 -52.54 -3.48 -34.24
N LEU A 378 -51.75 -4.05 -35.17
CA LEU A 378 -52.14 -5.23 -35.95
C LEU A 378 -52.04 -6.54 -35.18
N SER A 379 -51.16 -6.62 -34.17
CA SER A 379 -50.98 -7.81 -33.32
C SER A 379 -51.95 -7.90 -32.13
N SER A 380 -52.78 -6.88 -31.91
CA SER A 380 -53.80 -6.85 -30.86
C SER A 380 -55.17 -7.26 -31.42
N PRO A 381 -55.58 -8.54 -31.38
CA PRO A 381 -56.92 -8.93 -31.78
C PRO A 381 -57.93 -8.37 -30.77
N VAL A 382 -58.81 -7.48 -31.24
CA VAL A 382 -59.96 -7.03 -30.47
C VAL A 382 -60.97 -8.19 -30.43
N GLU A 383 -61.01 -8.94 -29.33
CA GLU A 383 -62.18 -9.79 -29.03
C GLU A 383 -63.33 -8.86 -28.59
N GLU A 384 -64.33 -8.70 -29.44
CA GLU A 384 -65.43 -7.72 -29.33
C GLU A 384 -66.35 -7.82 -28.09
N ASN A 385 -66.13 -8.73 -27.12
CA ASN A 385 -67.14 -9.00 -26.08
C ASN A 385 -66.63 -9.25 -24.64
N LYS A 386 -65.56 -8.60 -24.18
CA LYS A 386 -65.23 -8.56 -22.73
C LYS A 386 -65.14 -7.14 -22.19
N LEU A 387 -66.20 -6.76 -21.46
CA LEU A 387 -66.20 -5.66 -20.50
C LEU A 387 -65.23 -5.97 -19.34
N SER A 388 -63.98 -5.50 -19.45
CA SER A 388 -63.23 -4.95 -18.32
C SER A 388 -61.95 -4.24 -18.80
N PRO A 389 -61.75 -2.94 -18.57
CA PRO A 389 -60.46 -2.29 -18.75
C PRO A 389 -59.56 -2.64 -17.56
N LYS A 390 -58.81 -3.74 -17.65
CA LYS A 390 -57.56 -3.86 -16.92
C LYS A 390 -56.41 -3.62 -17.89
N ALA A 391 -56.08 -2.33 -18.01
CA ALA A 391 -54.81 -1.75 -18.43
C ALA A 391 -54.14 -2.36 -19.68
N GLY A 392 -54.66 -2.02 -20.87
CA GLY A 392 -53.99 -2.19 -22.16
C GLY A 392 -54.21 -0.94 -23.03
N ILE A 393 -53.30 -0.64 -23.96
CA ILE A 393 -53.48 0.47 -24.92
C ILE A 393 -54.45 0.01 -26.01
N ASN A 394 -55.61 0.66 -26.15
CA ASN A 394 -56.52 0.43 -27.27
C ASN A 394 -56.04 1.23 -28.50
N PHE A 395 -55.27 0.60 -29.37
CA PHE A 395 -54.69 1.22 -30.57
C PHE A 395 -55.73 1.63 -31.64
N ASN A 396 -56.98 1.18 -31.53
CA ASN A 396 -58.08 1.59 -32.42
C ASN A 396 -59.02 2.62 -31.76
N GLY A 397 -58.75 3.01 -30.50
CA GLY A 397 -59.61 3.88 -29.71
C GLY A 397 -59.42 5.37 -30.00
N GLU A 398 -60.47 6.15 -29.72
CA GLU A 398 -60.45 7.61 -29.87
C GLU A 398 -59.34 8.27 -29.02
N ALA A 399 -59.12 7.81 -27.78
CA ALA A 399 -58.07 8.35 -26.92
C ALA A 399 -56.66 8.19 -27.53
N PHE A 400 -56.40 7.08 -28.20
CA PHE A 400 -55.13 6.85 -28.88
C PHE A 400 -55.01 7.73 -30.14
N LEU A 401 -56.08 7.89 -30.91
CA LEU A 401 -56.12 8.80 -32.05
C LEU A 401 -55.79 10.25 -31.66
N HIS A 402 -56.45 10.78 -30.62
CA HIS A 402 -56.16 12.13 -30.10
C HIS A 402 -54.72 12.26 -29.61
N LEU A 403 -54.19 11.24 -28.92
CA LEU A 403 -52.79 11.23 -28.48
C LEU A 403 -51.82 11.29 -29.66
N ILE A 404 -52.04 10.49 -30.71
CA ILE A 404 -51.18 10.48 -31.90
C ILE A 404 -51.21 11.82 -32.63
N VAL A 405 -52.40 12.43 -32.80
CA VAL A 405 -52.52 13.76 -33.44
C VAL A 405 -51.84 14.83 -32.59
N LYS A 406 -52.11 14.87 -31.28
CA LYS A 406 -51.45 15.80 -30.34
C LYS A 406 -49.93 15.65 -30.38
N SER A 407 -49.44 14.42 -30.36
CA SER A 407 -47.99 14.12 -30.40
C SER A 407 -47.37 14.51 -31.74
N ALA A 408 -48.07 14.28 -32.86
CA ALA A 408 -47.63 14.68 -34.19
C ALA A 408 -47.49 16.21 -34.30
N ILE A 409 -48.44 16.97 -33.72
CA ILE A 409 -48.37 18.44 -33.63
C ILE A 409 -47.15 18.85 -32.79
N GLN A 410 -47.00 18.29 -31.59
CA GLN A 410 -45.89 18.64 -30.70
C GLN A 410 -44.52 18.34 -31.32
N GLN A 411 -44.38 17.19 -31.99
CA GLN A 411 -43.14 16.83 -32.66
C GLN A 411 -42.84 17.78 -33.83
N LYS A 412 -43.86 18.25 -34.56
CA LYS A 412 -43.71 19.26 -35.61
C LYS A 412 -43.30 20.63 -35.07
N ILE A 413 -43.84 21.04 -33.92
CA ILE A 413 -43.41 22.27 -33.23
C ILE A 413 -41.91 22.20 -32.94
N ASN A 414 -41.46 21.08 -32.37
CA ASN A 414 -40.06 20.87 -31.98
C ASN A 414 -39.11 20.81 -33.19
N GLN A 415 -39.54 20.22 -34.30
CA GLN A 415 -38.69 20.04 -35.49
C GLN A 415 -38.39 21.34 -36.24
N LEU A 416 -39.29 22.32 -36.15
CA LEU A 416 -39.28 23.45 -37.07
C LEU A 416 -39.12 24.81 -36.38
N ALA A 417 -38.97 24.83 -35.05
CA ALA A 417 -38.98 26.06 -34.24
C ALA A 417 -40.17 26.99 -34.60
N TYR A 418 -41.32 26.39 -34.94
CA TYR A 418 -42.49 27.10 -35.46
C TYR A 418 -43.42 27.57 -34.34
N ILE A 419 -44.25 28.55 -34.71
CA ILE A 419 -45.45 28.98 -33.99
C ILE A 419 -46.41 27.76 -33.87
N PRO A 420 -46.85 27.36 -32.66
CA PRO A 420 -47.69 26.18 -32.42
C PRO A 420 -48.92 26.05 -33.34
N GLU A 421 -49.55 27.17 -33.64
CA GLU A 421 -50.74 27.29 -34.47
C GLU A 421 -50.49 26.79 -35.90
N LYS A 422 -49.31 27.08 -36.46
CA LYS A 422 -48.95 26.66 -37.82
C LYS A 422 -48.69 25.16 -37.92
N ALA A 423 -48.08 24.56 -36.89
CA ALA A 423 -47.90 23.11 -36.83
C ALA A 423 -49.24 22.39 -36.75
N LYS A 424 -50.17 22.90 -35.93
CA LYS A 424 -51.54 22.39 -35.85
C LYS A 424 -52.25 22.48 -37.22
N GLN A 425 -52.19 23.63 -37.88
CA GLN A 425 -52.76 23.80 -39.23
C GLN A 425 -52.20 22.78 -40.24
N GLU A 426 -50.88 22.58 -40.30
CA GLU A 426 -50.26 21.65 -41.25
C GLU A 426 -50.77 20.19 -41.05
N ILE A 427 -50.87 19.74 -39.80
CA ILE A 427 -51.37 18.39 -39.47
C ILE A 427 -52.85 18.26 -39.84
N GLU A 428 -53.67 19.23 -39.44
CA GLU A 428 -55.11 19.20 -39.71
C GLU A 428 -55.40 19.29 -41.21
N SER A 429 -54.75 20.19 -41.96
CA SER A 429 -54.86 20.26 -43.42
C SER A 429 -54.43 18.96 -44.11
N GLY A 430 -53.36 18.31 -43.61
CA GLY A 430 -52.95 16.98 -44.07
C GLY A 430 -54.02 15.91 -43.90
N LEU A 431 -54.69 15.88 -42.73
CA LEU A 431 -55.81 14.97 -42.46
C LEU A 431 -57.00 15.24 -43.38
N ILE A 432 -57.38 16.50 -43.58
CA ILE A 432 -58.48 16.87 -44.48
C ILE A 432 -58.15 16.51 -45.94
N ASN A 433 -56.91 16.74 -46.37
CA ASN A 433 -56.42 16.34 -47.69
C ASN A 433 -56.49 14.82 -47.88
N PHE A 434 -56.15 14.04 -46.86
CA PHE A 434 -56.31 12.59 -46.91
C PHE A 434 -57.79 12.17 -46.95
N TYR A 435 -58.66 12.81 -46.16
CA TYR A 435 -60.09 12.49 -46.12
C TYR A 435 -60.75 12.62 -47.51
N PHE A 436 -60.49 13.72 -48.21
CA PHE A 436 -61.07 13.97 -49.54
C PHE A 436 -60.24 13.43 -50.70
N GLY A 437 -58.90 13.51 -50.64
CA GLY A 437 -58.01 13.12 -51.73
C GLY A 437 -57.47 11.68 -51.66
N GLY A 438 -57.56 11.01 -50.50
CA GLY A 438 -57.13 9.62 -50.30
C GLY A 438 -55.60 9.39 -50.33
N ALA A 439 -54.80 10.37 -50.73
CA ALA A 439 -53.36 10.23 -50.84
C ALA A 439 -52.69 10.25 -49.46
N SER A 440 -52.13 9.12 -49.03
CA SER A 440 -51.39 9.01 -47.75
C SER A 440 -50.16 9.93 -47.69
N SER A 441 -49.65 10.38 -48.84
CA SER A 441 -48.58 11.38 -48.96
C SER A 441 -48.94 12.76 -48.38
N SER A 442 -50.22 13.02 -48.11
CA SER A 442 -50.69 14.25 -47.44
C SER A 442 -50.55 14.21 -45.91
N LEU A 443 -50.44 13.02 -45.30
CA LEU A 443 -50.31 12.85 -43.86
C LEU A 443 -48.86 12.99 -43.40
N THR A 444 -48.61 13.55 -42.23
CA THR A 444 -47.24 13.61 -41.66
C THR A 444 -46.74 12.22 -41.24
N ARG A 445 -45.42 12.00 -41.29
CA ARG A 445 -44.77 10.83 -40.65
C ARG A 445 -44.61 11.01 -39.13
N ALA A 446 -44.77 12.24 -38.63
CA ALA A 446 -44.63 12.54 -37.21
C ALA A 446 -45.54 11.65 -36.34
N SER A 447 -44.97 11.12 -35.26
CA SER A 447 -45.62 10.21 -34.31
C SER A 447 -46.28 8.99 -34.96
N GLY A 448 -45.82 8.56 -36.14
CA GLY A 448 -46.36 7.40 -36.85
C GLY A 448 -47.73 7.61 -37.52
N LEU A 449 -48.25 8.85 -37.56
CA LEU A 449 -49.61 9.14 -38.03
C LEU A 449 -49.88 8.57 -39.44
N ARG A 450 -49.04 8.87 -40.43
CA ARG A 450 -49.17 8.32 -41.79
C ARG A 450 -49.17 6.79 -41.81
N ALA A 451 -48.28 6.15 -41.05
CA ALA A 451 -48.14 4.70 -41.06
C ALA A 451 -49.41 4.01 -40.54
N LEU A 452 -50.02 4.55 -39.49
CA LEU A 452 -51.27 4.02 -38.91
C LEU A 452 -52.47 4.13 -39.86
N PHE A 453 -52.54 5.20 -40.67
CA PHE A 453 -53.55 5.31 -41.73
C PHE A 453 -53.26 4.36 -42.92
N ILE A 454 -52.00 4.18 -43.31
CA ILE A 454 -51.61 3.22 -44.36
C ILE A 454 -51.95 1.78 -43.94
N ALA A 455 -51.75 1.47 -42.67
CA ALA A 455 -52.03 0.16 -42.10
C ALA A 455 -53.52 -0.09 -41.79
N ASN A 456 -54.41 0.86 -42.12
CA ASN A 456 -55.84 0.82 -41.82
C ASN A 456 -56.20 0.70 -40.32
N VAL A 457 -55.28 1.10 -39.43
CA VAL A 457 -55.57 1.26 -37.99
C VAL A 457 -56.52 2.45 -37.81
N PHE A 458 -56.26 3.54 -38.54
CA PHE A 458 -57.17 4.66 -38.69
C PHE A 458 -57.72 4.76 -40.11
N SER A 459 -58.95 5.25 -40.21
CA SER A 459 -59.67 5.39 -41.48
C SER A 459 -60.27 6.78 -41.62
N LYS A 460 -60.98 7.04 -42.73
CA LYS A 460 -61.75 8.29 -42.90
C LYS A 460 -62.74 8.53 -41.75
N LYS A 461 -63.33 7.46 -41.20
CA LYS A 461 -64.23 7.53 -40.04
C LYS A 461 -63.52 8.03 -38.78
N SER A 462 -62.23 7.73 -38.62
CA SER A 462 -61.41 8.27 -37.52
C SER A 462 -61.28 9.80 -37.60
N ILE A 463 -61.24 10.37 -38.82
CA ILE A 463 -61.16 11.82 -39.01
C ILE A 463 -62.46 12.52 -38.61
N GLU A 464 -63.61 11.87 -38.80
CA GLU A 464 -64.92 12.37 -38.35
C GLU A 464 -65.03 12.43 -36.83
N VAL A 465 -64.26 11.61 -36.10
CA VAL A 465 -64.13 11.69 -34.63
C VAL A 465 -63.31 12.92 -34.23
N LEU A 466 -62.25 13.26 -34.97
CA LEU A 466 -61.41 14.44 -34.72
C LEU A 466 -62.11 15.76 -35.04
N PHE A 467 -62.93 15.76 -36.10
CA PHE A 467 -63.61 16.96 -36.59
C PHE A 467 -65.12 16.73 -36.64
N PRO A 468 -65.88 17.26 -35.66
CA PRO A 468 -67.34 17.26 -35.71
C PRO A 468 -67.86 17.85 -37.03
N PRO A 469 -69.09 17.53 -37.47
CA PRO A 469 -69.59 17.90 -38.79
C PRO A 469 -69.43 19.39 -39.17
N LYS A 470 -69.69 20.30 -38.21
CA LYS A 470 -69.51 21.75 -38.38
C LYS A 470 -68.03 22.11 -38.64
N ALA A 471 -67.11 21.57 -37.84
CA ALA A 471 -65.67 21.81 -37.97
C ALA A 471 -65.08 21.17 -39.24
N LEU A 472 -65.52 19.96 -39.60
CA LEU A 472 -65.11 19.29 -40.84
C LEU A 472 -65.54 20.12 -42.06
N PHE A 473 -66.75 20.70 -42.03
CA PHE A 473 -67.22 21.57 -43.08
C PHE A 473 -66.41 22.87 -43.18
N ALA A 474 -66.16 23.56 -42.08
CA ALA A 474 -65.31 24.76 -42.07
C ALA A 474 -63.89 24.46 -42.62
N LYS A 475 -63.28 23.35 -42.20
CA LYS A 475 -61.95 22.95 -42.68
C LYS A 475 -61.95 22.51 -44.14
N ALA A 476 -63.03 21.89 -44.63
CA ALA A 476 -63.19 21.58 -46.05
C ALA A 476 -63.20 22.86 -46.91
N ILE A 477 -63.91 23.89 -46.46
CA ILE A 477 -63.92 25.21 -47.12
C ILE A 477 -62.52 25.83 -47.08
N ALA A 478 -61.88 25.90 -45.92
CA ALA A 478 -60.53 26.46 -45.81
C ALA A 478 -59.55 25.78 -46.77
N ASN A 479 -59.62 24.45 -46.88
CA ASN A 479 -58.76 23.69 -47.77
C ASN A 479 -59.08 23.95 -49.26
N TYR A 480 -60.37 24.07 -49.62
CA TYR A 480 -60.79 24.45 -50.97
C TYR A 480 -60.25 25.83 -51.38
N LEU A 481 -60.23 26.80 -50.46
CA LEU A 481 -59.76 28.15 -50.74
C LEU A 481 -58.25 28.22 -51.04
N VAL A 482 -57.46 27.25 -50.57
CA VAL A 482 -55.98 27.27 -50.70
C VAL A 482 -55.48 26.34 -51.80
N LEU A 483 -56.15 25.21 -52.03
CA LEU A 483 -55.66 24.20 -52.97
C LEU A 483 -55.70 24.67 -54.42
N LYS A 484 -54.56 24.49 -55.10
CA LYS A 484 -54.43 24.69 -56.55
C LYS A 484 -55.04 23.52 -57.33
N THR A 485 -54.92 22.30 -56.80
CA THR A 485 -55.48 21.08 -57.38
C THR A 485 -56.53 20.53 -56.41
N LEU A 486 -57.78 20.45 -56.85
CA LEU A 486 -58.92 20.14 -55.99
C LEU A 486 -59.36 18.68 -56.16
N PRO A 487 -59.52 17.91 -55.08
CA PRO A 487 -60.12 16.58 -55.15
C PRO A 487 -61.61 16.65 -55.53
N ASP A 488 -62.07 15.76 -56.42
CA ASP A 488 -63.50 15.70 -56.84
C ASP A 488 -64.43 15.51 -55.64
N LEU A 489 -64.05 14.64 -54.70
CA LEU A 489 -64.81 14.39 -53.47
C LEU A 489 -64.95 15.64 -52.58
N LEU A 490 -63.98 16.56 -52.59
CA LEU A 490 -64.09 17.83 -51.85
C LEU A 490 -65.13 18.74 -52.53
N ILE A 491 -65.12 18.81 -53.85
CA ILE A 491 -66.07 19.61 -54.64
C ILE A 491 -67.50 19.09 -54.45
N GLU A 492 -67.69 17.77 -54.56
CA GLU A 492 -68.99 17.13 -54.33
C GLU A 492 -69.48 17.33 -52.89
N TYR A 493 -68.59 17.17 -51.91
CA TYR A 493 -68.90 17.44 -50.52
C TYR A 493 -69.40 18.87 -50.33
N LEU A 494 -68.68 19.87 -50.82
CA LEU A 494 -69.06 21.29 -50.68
C LEU A 494 -70.33 21.66 -51.44
N LYS A 495 -70.59 21.07 -52.61
CA LYS A 495 -71.85 21.26 -53.36
C LYS A 495 -73.08 20.81 -52.57
N SER A 496 -72.94 19.78 -51.74
CA SER A 496 -74.05 19.18 -50.99
C SER A 496 -74.38 19.88 -49.66
N LYS A 497 -73.64 20.94 -49.28
CA LYS A 497 -73.79 21.60 -47.97
C LYS A 497 -74.66 22.85 -48.03
N ASP A 498 -75.44 23.04 -46.97
CA ASP A 498 -76.27 24.22 -46.74
C ASP A 498 -75.55 25.29 -45.90
N THR A 499 -76.22 26.42 -45.68
CA THR A 499 -75.70 27.58 -44.95
C THR A 499 -76.06 27.59 -43.46
N LEU A 500 -76.86 26.63 -42.97
CA LEU A 500 -77.33 26.61 -41.57
C LEU A 500 -76.19 26.59 -40.53
N PRO A 501 -75.05 25.90 -40.73
CA PRO A 501 -73.95 25.87 -39.78
C PRO A 501 -73.05 27.11 -39.81
N ILE A 502 -73.29 28.06 -40.72
CA ILE A 502 -72.39 29.20 -40.97
C ILE A 502 -72.78 30.36 -40.06
N ASP A 503 -72.07 30.45 -38.94
CA ASP A 503 -72.08 31.57 -38.00
C ASP A 503 -70.67 32.19 -37.87
N GLU A 504 -70.51 33.17 -36.99
CA GLU A 504 -69.22 33.83 -36.79
C GLU A 504 -68.13 32.86 -36.31
N GLU A 505 -68.48 31.91 -35.42
CA GLU A 505 -67.56 30.87 -34.94
C GLU A 505 -67.10 29.95 -36.08
N PHE A 506 -68.01 29.55 -36.96
CA PHE A 506 -67.69 28.77 -38.17
C PHE A 506 -66.68 29.53 -39.04
N PHE A 507 -66.92 30.81 -39.28
CA PHE A 507 -66.04 31.66 -40.08
C PHE A 507 -64.65 31.81 -39.44
N ASP A 508 -64.59 31.94 -38.11
CA ASP A 508 -63.32 31.98 -37.38
C ASP A 508 -62.54 30.67 -37.50
N VAL A 509 -63.21 29.50 -37.54
CA VAL A 509 -62.54 28.21 -37.83
C VAL A 509 -61.99 28.16 -39.26
N VAL A 510 -62.70 28.71 -40.24
CA VAL A 510 -62.20 28.82 -41.63
C VAL A 510 -60.94 29.66 -41.64
N LEU A 511 -60.97 30.87 -41.09
CA LEU A 511 -59.82 31.78 -41.06
C LEU A 511 -58.65 31.26 -40.21
N ALA A 512 -58.92 30.56 -39.12
CA ALA A 512 -57.89 29.90 -38.33
C ALA A 512 -57.22 28.72 -39.07
N SER A 513 -57.75 28.29 -40.22
CA SER A 513 -57.22 27.16 -41.00
C SER A 513 -56.50 27.59 -42.29
N VAL A 514 -56.51 28.89 -42.65
CA VAL A 514 -55.87 29.42 -43.86
C VAL A 514 -55.33 30.84 -43.63
N THR A 515 -54.17 31.14 -44.21
CA THR A 515 -53.64 32.51 -44.27
C THR A 515 -53.68 33.02 -45.71
N PHE A 516 -54.23 34.21 -45.90
CA PHE A 516 -54.26 34.91 -47.20
C PHE A 516 -53.25 36.06 -47.17
N LYS A 517 -52.55 36.30 -48.28
CA LYS A 517 -51.53 37.36 -48.36
C LYS A 517 -52.14 38.75 -48.43
N ASP A 518 -53.28 38.84 -49.10
CA ASP A 518 -53.97 40.09 -49.35
C ASP A 518 -55.47 39.84 -49.60
N PRO A 519 -56.28 40.91 -49.60
CA PRO A 519 -57.71 40.81 -49.89
C PRO A 519 -58.02 40.28 -51.30
N ASP A 520 -57.14 40.50 -52.28
CA ASP A 520 -57.35 40.03 -53.67
C ASP A 520 -57.37 38.49 -53.69
N GLU A 521 -56.36 37.86 -53.10
CA GLU A 521 -56.29 36.40 -52.95
C GLU A 521 -57.49 35.84 -52.19
N PHE A 522 -57.93 36.49 -51.11
CA PHE A 522 -59.05 36.00 -50.31
C PHE A 522 -60.39 36.03 -51.06
N PHE A 523 -60.74 37.17 -51.64
CA PHE A 523 -62.03 37.32 -52.33
C PHE A 523 -62.06 36.59 -53.67
N GLU A 524 -60.94 36.49 -54.40
CA GLU A 524 -60.87 35.67 -55.61
C GLU A 524 -61.08 34.17 -55.30
N ASN A 525 -60.58 33.69 -54.16
CA ASN A 525 -60.84 32.32 -53.73
C ASN A 525 -62.29 32.10 -53.27
N LEU A 526 -62.92 33.09 -52.62
CA LEU A 526 -64.37 33.05 -52.34
C LEU A 526 -65.22 33.05 -53.62
N PHE A 527 -64.79 33.78 -54.66
CA PHE A 527 -65.43 33.73 -55.97
C PHE A 527 -65.28 32.35 -56.63
N ARG A 528 -64.11 31.71 -56.51
CA ARG A 528 -63.97 30.31 -56.96
C ARG A 528 -64.97 29.41 -56.25
N LEU A 529 -65.18 29.59 -54.95
CA LEU A 529 -66.18 28.85 -54.18
C LEU A 529 -67.61 29.12 -54.66
N SER A 530 -67.94 30.35 -55.04
CA SER A 530 -69.29 30.70 -55.52
C SER A 530 -69.67 29.98 -56.82
N ARG A 531 -68.68 29.52 -57.60
CA ARG A 531 -68.92 28.72 -58.82
C ARG A 531 -69.38 27.29 -58.50
N ILE A 532 -69.14 26.79 -57.28
CA ILE A 532 -69.55 25.44 -56.86
C ILE A 532 -70.66 25.47 -55.81
N ASN A 533 -70.69 26.46 -54.92
CA ASN A 533 -71.74 26.66 -53.92
C ASN A 533 -71.95 28.17 -53.68
N PRO A 534 -72.88 28.81 -54.43
CA PRO A 534 -73.09 30.25 -54.38
C PRO A 534 -73.66 30.73 -53.04
N GLU A 535 -74.51 29.94 -52.38
CA GLU A 535 -75.13 30.31 -51.11
C GLU A 535 -74.10 30.33 -49.96
N VAL A 536 -73.22 29.33 -49.90
CA VAL A 536 -72.12 29.28 -48.92
C VAL A 536 -71.12 30.41 -49.15
N ALA A 537 -70.73 30.67 -50.40
CA ALA A 537 -69.83 31.77 -50.73
C ALA A 537 -70.42 33.14 -50.35
N LYS A 538 -71.73 33.33 -50.57
CA LYS A 538 -72.46 34.54 -50.16
C LYS A 538 -72.51 34.70 -48.65
N ALA A 539 -72.78 33.63 -47.89
CA ALA A 539 -72.78 33.66 -46.44
C ALA A 539 -71.39 34.04 -45.87
N LEU A 540 -70.32 33.43 -46.39
CA LEU A 540 -68.94 33.76 -46.00
C LEU A 540 -68.54 35.18 -46.42
N PHE A 541 -69.05 35.68 -47.54
CA PHE A 541 -68.80 37.05 -48.00
C PHE A 541 -69.30 38.09 -46.99
N VAL A 542 -70.44 37.84 -46.32
CA VAL A 542 -70.98 38.75 -45.29
C VAL A 542 -70.00 38.88 -44.12
N PHE A 543 -69.52 37.75 -43.58
CA PHE A 543 -68.57 37.77 -42.47
C PHE A 543 -67.19 38.29 -42.90
N ALA A 544 -66.72 37.93 -44.10
CA ALA A 544 -65.50 38.47 -44.70
C ALA A 544 -65.56 40.00 -44.82
N SER A 545 -66.70 40.54 -45.24
CA SER A 545 -66.93 41.97 -45.37
C SER A 545 -66.91 42.71 -44.04
N GLN A 546 -67.40 42.07 -42.98
CA GLN A 546 -67.37 42.62 -41.61
C GLN A 546 -65.96 42.57 -41.00
N LYS A 547 -65.16 41.53 -41.30
CA LYS A 547 -63.82 41.33 -40.73
C LYS A 547 -62.66 41.81 -41.62
N ILE A 548 -62.90 42.30 -42.85
CA ILE A 548 -61.84 42.72 -43.79
C ILE A 548 -60.88 43.75 -43.19
N ASN A 549 -61.38 44.71 -42.40
CA ASN A 549 -60.56 45.72 -41.74
C ASN A 549 -59.64 45.11 -40.68
N VAL A 550 -60.15 44.14 -39.92
CA VAL A 550 -59.37 43.42 -38.90
C VAL A 550 -58.31 42.52 -39.56
N LEU A 551 -58.65 41.89 -40.70
CA LEU A 551 -57.78 40.92 -41.36
C LEU A 551 -56.67 41.55 -42.21
N PHE A 552 -56.94 42.69 -42.85
CA PHE A 552 -56.03 43.28 -43.85
C PHE A 552 -55.77 44.78 -43.67
N GLY A 553 -56.36 45.42 -42.65
CA GLY A 553 -56.17 46.84 -42.38
C GLY A 553 -56.84 47.78 -43.39
N ILE A 554 -57.78 47.29 -44.20
CA ILE A 554 -58.51 48.09 -45.20
C ILE A 554 -60.03 47.94 -45.00
N SER A 555 -60.80 49.00 -45.26
CA SER A 555 -62.26 48.89 -45.23
C SER A 555 -62.80 48.20 -46.49
N LEU A 556 -63.99 47.60 -46.39
CA LEU A 556 -64.67 47.03 -47.55
C LEU A 556 -64.89 48.07 -48.67
N GLU A 557 -65.17 49.31 -48.28
CA GLU A 557 -65.41 50.42 -49.20
C GLU A 557 -64.15 50.83 -49.95
N GLU A 558 -63.01 50.85 -49.26
CA GLU A 558 -61.70 51.12 -49.85
C GLU A 558 -61.29 50.00 -50.83
N TYR A 559 -61.53 48.74 -50.44
CA TYR A 559 -61.30 47.60 -51.31
C TYR A 559 -62.22 47.59 -52.53
N ALA A 560 -63.51 47.88 -52.34
CA ALA A 560 -64.49 47.97 -53.43
C ALA A 560 -64.11 49.05 -54.46
N LYS A 561 -63.55 50.19 -54.02
CA LYS A 561 -63.00 51.21 -54.92
C LYS A 561 -61.81 50.68 -55.73
N LYS A 562 -60.92 49.89 -55.11
CA LYS A 562 -59.80 49.23 -55.81
C LYS A 562 -60.30 48.27 -56.91
N ILE A 563 -61.34 47.48 -56.62
CA ILE A 563 -61.95 46.56 -57.60
C ILE A 563 -62.70 47.31 -58.71
N ALA A 564 -63.36 48.43 -58.40
CA ALA A 564 -64.03 49.27 -59.38
C ALA A 564 -63.07 49.81 -60.46
N LEU A 565 -61.79 50.00 -60.12
CA LEU A 565 -60.73 50.46 -61.02
C LEU A 565 -60.08 49.34 -61.86
N LYS A 566 -60.34 48.05 -61.58
CA LYS A 566 -59.87 46.92 -62.41
C LYS A 566 -60.71 46.77 -63.68
N ASP A 567 -60.12 46.19 -64.73
CA ASP A 567 -60.83 45.83 -65.96
C ASP A 567 -62.06 44.93 -65.68
N SER A 568 -63.09 45.03 -66.52
CA SER A 568 -64.33 44.26 -66.36
C SER A 568 -64.04 42.76 -66.42
N SER A 569 -64.40 42.03 -65.36
CA SER A 569 -64.20 40.59 -65.20
C SER A 569 -65.40 39.95 -64.48
N GLU A 570 -65.58 38.64 -64.63
CA GLU A 570 -66.64 37.90 -63.92
C GLU A 570 -66.51 38.05 -62.39
N PHE A 571 -65.27 38.09 -61.89
CA PHE A 571 -64.97 38.36 -60.48
C PHE A 571 -65.49 39.74 -60.03
N LYS A 572 -65.21 40.78 -60.82
CA LYS A 572 -65.67 42.15 -60.54
C LYS A 572 -67.19 42.22 -60.46
N SER A 573 -67.90 41.66 -61.44
CA SER A 573 -69.36 41.63 -61.47
C SER A 573 -69.95 40.88 -60.27
N TRP A 574 -69.34 39.76 -59.87
CA TRP A 574 -69.74 39.00 -58.69
C TRP A 574 -69.52 39.80 -57.40
N PHE A 575 -68.33 40.36 -57.20
CA PHE A 575 -68.00 41.13 -56.00
C PHE A 575 -68.92 42.35 -55.84
N GLU A 576 -69.16 43.09 -56.93
CA GLU A 576 -70.08 44.24 -56.94
C GLU A 576 -71.53 43.86 -56.66
N SER A 577 -71.96 42.66 -57.06
CA SER A 577 -73.33 42.17 -56.80
C SER A 577 -73.59 41.89 -55.31
N LEU A 578 -72.55 41.56 -54.54
CA LEU A 578 -72.65 41.23 -53.12
C LEU A 578 -72.27 42.40 -52.20
N SER A 579 -71.48 43.37 -52.68
CA SER A 579 -70.99 44.52 -51.90
C SER A 579 -71.94 45.73 -51.91
N LYS A 580 -72.99 45.73 -52.74
CA LYS A 580 -74.04 46.78 -52.74
C LYS A 580 -75.14 46.43 -51.71
N PRO A 581 -75.58 47.37 -50.85
CA PRO A 581 -76.20 47.04 -49.57
C PRO A 581 -77.72 46.73 -49.64
N GLN A 582 -78.20 45.85 -48.74
CA GLN A 582 -79.56 45.85 -48.19
C GLN A 582 -79.54 45.53 -46.67
N PRO A 583 -80.56 45.97 -45.90
CA PRO A 583 -80.35 46.77 -44.70
C PRO A 583 -80.38 45.99 -43.37
N VAL A 584 -79.62 46.45 -42.37
CA VAL A 584 -79.85 46.13 -40.96
C VAL A 584 -79.85 47.41 -40.12
N ILE A 585 -81.05 47.73 -39.66
CA ILE A 585 -81.48 48.27 -38.35
C ILE A 585 -80.75 49.51 -37.80
N LYS A 586 -81.55 50.58 -37.65
CA LYS A 586 -81.26 51.85 -36.97
C LYS A 586 -80.86 51.67 -35.50
N ILE A 587 -79.86 52.44 -35.06
CA ILE A 587 -79.72 52.95 -33.68
C ILE A 587 -79.33 54.46 -33.77
N PRO A 588 -79.83 55.35 -32.88
CA PRO A 588 -80.07 56.77 -33.17
C PRO A 588 -78.86 57.70 -33.15
N GLU A 589 -79.05 58.84 -33.84
CA GLU A 589 -78.25 60.07 -33.81
C GLU A 589 -78.03 60.60 -32.38
N ILE A 590 -76.78 60.81 -31.99
CA ILE A 590 -76.40 61.76 -30.92
C ILE A 590 -75.12 62.51 -31.34
N ASP A 591 -75.17 63.21 -32.47
CA ASP A 591 -73.95 63.80 -33.08
C ASP A 591 -73.53 65.19 -32.52
N ASN A 592 -74.11 65.63 -31.41
CA ASN A 592 -73.65 66.86 -30.72
C ASN A 592 -73.24 66.66 -29.25
N VAL A 593 -73.52 65.50 -28.64
CA VAL A 593 -72.96 65.14 -27.31
C VAL A 593 -71.65 64.36 -27.47
N LEU A 594 -71.53 63.52 -28.51
CA LEU A 594 -70.34 62.68 -28.77
C LEU A 594 -69.06 63.46 -29.11
N ARG A 595 -69.14 64.67 -29.70
CA ARG A 595 -67.95 65.50 -29.93
C ARG A 595 -67.34 66.02 -28.63
N GLN A 596 -68.18 66.51 -27.70
CA GLN A 596 -67.70 66.95 -26.39
C GLN A 596 -67.23 65.76 -25.55
N GLN A 597 -67.94 64.63 -25.63
CA GLN A 597 -67.57 63.38 -24.95
C GLN A 597 -66.26 62.80 -25.49
N ARG A 598 -66.00 62.85 -26.80
CA ARG A 598 -64.70 62.47 -27.40
C ARG A 598 -63.55 63.38 -26.97
N VAL A 599 -63.80 64.68 -26.81
CA VAL A 599 -62.80 65.62 -26.27
C VAL A 599 -62.54 65.37 -24.78
N ASP A 600 -63.58 65.06 -24.00
CA ASP A 600 -63.45 64.75 -22.58
C ASP A 600 -62.81 63.36 -22.35
N ASP A 601 -63.08 62.39 -23.22
CA ASP A 601 -62.43 61.08 -23.25
C ASP A 601 -60.96 61.21 -23.68
N ALA A 602 -60.64 62.05 -24.68
CA ALA A 602 -59.25 62.33 -25.05
C ALA A 602 -58.47 63.04 -23.92
N LYS A 603 -59.10 63.99 -23.20
CA LYS A 603 -58.53 64.59 -21.98
C LYS A 603 -58.36 63.57 -20.86
N ARG A 604 -59.27 62.61 -20.71
CA ARG A 604 -59.16 61.52 -19.74
C ARG A 604 -58.00 60.59 -20.09
N VAL A 605 -57.85 60.20 -21.36
CA VAL A 605 -56.70 59.41 -21.84
C VAL A 605 -55.38 60.13 -21.59
N ILE A 606 -55.30 61.45 -21.84
CA ILE A 606 -54.12 62.26 -21.51
C ILE A 606 -53.83 62.24 -20.00
N SER A 607 -54.86 62.42 -19.16
CA SER A 607 -54.75 62.36 -17.71
C SER A 607 -54.29 60.98 -17.22
N ASP A 608 -54.85 59.91 -17.79
CA ASP A 608 -54.52 58.52 -17.43
C ASP A 608 -53.08 58.18 -17.83
N ILE A 609 -52.62 58.61 -19.01
CA ILE A 609 -51.23 58.48 -19.46
C ILE A 609 -50.28 59.28 -18.54
N VAL A 610 -50.63 60.52 -18.18
CA VAL A 610 -49.84 61.32 -17.22
C VAL A 610 -49.78 60.63 -15.86
N GLN A 611 -50.89 60.05 -15.39
CA GLN A 611 -50.93 59.30 -14.14
C GLN A 611 -50.11 58.01 -14.22
N GLN A 612 -50.15 57.30 -15.34
CA GLN A 612 -49.36 56.08 -15.60
C GLN A 612 -47.85 56.38 -15.63
N ILE A 613 -47.44 57.50 -16.24
CA ILE A 613 -46.03 57.95 -16.23
C ILE A 613 -45.61 58.33 -14.80
N ASN A 614 -46.42 59.09 -14.08
CA ASN A 614 -46.11 59.52 -12.71
C ASN A 614 -46.04 58.34 -11.73
N SER A 615 -46.92 57.34 -11.88
CA SER A 615 -46.97 56.14 -11.05
C SER A 615 -46.00 55.02 -11.48
N PHE A 616 -45.30 55.20 -12.61
CA PHE A 616 -44.38 54.18 -13.15
C PHE A 616 -43.33 53.76 -12.10
N PRO A 617 -43.29 52.49 -11.69
CA PRO A 617 -42.39 52.02 -10.65
C PRO A 617 -40.98 51.82 -11.19
N PHE A 618 -39.96 52.22 -10.42
CA PHE A 618 -38.57 51.89 -10.70
C PHE A 618 -37.79 51.78 -9.38
N SER A 619 -36.83 50.88 -9.31
CA SER A 619 -35.86 50.75 -8.22
C SER A 619 -34.57 50.15 -8.74
N PHE A 620 -33.44 50.57 -8.17
CA PHE A 620 -32.11 50.05 -8.49
C PHE A 620 -31.43 49.33 -7.32
N GLU A 621 -32.13 49.17 -6.20
CA GLU A 621 -31.56 48.72 -4.93
C GLU A 621 -31.07 47.25 -4.97
N GLY A 622 -31.67 46.43 -5.85
CA GLY A 622 -31.28 45.03 -6.07
C GLY A 622 -30.12 44.79 -7.04
N PHE A 623 -29.59 45.81 -7.72
CA PHE A 623 -28.48 45.62 -8.65
C PHE A 623 -27.13 45.74 -7.96
N LYS A 624 -26.25 44.76 -8.23
CA LYS A 624 -24.90 44.66 -7.63
C LYS A 624 -23.77 45.18 -8.55
N THR A 625 -24.05 45.53 -9.81
CA THR A 625 -23.02 46.08 -10.72
C THR A 625 -23.52 47.31 -11.47
N VAL A 626 -22.59 48.19 -11.85
CA VAL A 626 -22.89 49.44 -12.58
C VAL A 626 -23.45 49.13 -13.98
N GLU A 627 -22.97 48.08 -14.64
CA GLU A 627 -23.47 47.66 -15.95
C GLU A 627 -24.95 47.27 -15.89
N HIS A 628 -25.36 46.50 -14.89
CA HIS A 628 -26.77 46.10 -14.74
C HIS A 628 -27.68 47.28 -14.38
N VAL A 629 -27.20 48.22 -13.56
CA VAL A 629 -27.93 49.48 -13.28
C VAL A 629 -28.15 50.27 -14.57
N ASN A 630 -27.12 50.40 -15.40
CA ASN A 630 -27.19 51.14 -16.66
C ASN A 630 -28.10 50.46 -17.70
N LEU A 631 -27.99 49.13 -17.85
CA LEU A 631 -28.84 48.33 -18.74
C LEU A 631 -30.32 48.45 -18.36
N ASN A 632 -30.65 48.31 -17.08
CA ASN A 632 -32.03 48.44 -16.64
C ASN A 632 -32.54 49.89 -16.72
N ALA A 633 -31.68 50.88 -16.47
CA ALA A 633 -32.05 52.28 -16.69
C ALA A 633 -32.43 52.52 -18.17
N GLU A 634 -31.70 51.98 -19.13
CA GLU A 634 -32.06 52.04 -20.56
C GLU A 634 -33.37 51.31 -20.87
N GLU A 635 -33.59 50.14 -20.26
CA GLU A 635 -34.83 49.40 -20.44
C GLU A 635 -36.05 50.18 -19.94
N LEU A 636 -35.97 50.73 -18.72
CA LEU A 636 -37.02 51.57 -18.12
C LEU A 636 -37.27 52.83 -18.96
N ARG A 637 -36.21 53.44 -19.52
CA ARG A 637 -36.34 54.55 -20.50
C ARG A 637 -37.10 54.08 -21.74
N GLY A 638 -36.78 52.91 -22.28
CA GLY A 638 -37.47 52.31 -23.42
C GLY A 638 -38.95 52.01 -23.14
N GLN A 639 -39.27 51.50 -21.96
CA GLN A 639 -40.65 51.22 -21.53
C GLN A 639 -41.46 52.52 -21.37
N LEU A 640 -40.90 53.57 -20.74
CA LEU A 640 -41.54 54.88 -20.66
C LEU A 640 -41.76 55.52 -22.04
N LYS A 641 -40.79 55.38 -22.96
CA LYS A 641 -40.96 55.84 -24.34
C LYS A 641 -42.11 55.10 -25.03
N LYS A 642 -42.27 53.78 -24.84
CA LYS A 642 -43.41 53.03 -25.42
C LYS A 642 -44.77 53.53 -24.92
N ILE A 643 -44.89 53.94 -23.66
CA ILE A 643 -46.14 54.52 -23.11
C ILE A 643 -46.51 55.81 -23.88
N VAL A 644 -45.52 56.63 -24.23
CA VAL A 644 -45.74 57.89 -24.97
C VAL A 644 -45.89 57.68 -26.49
N HIS A 645 -45.64 56.47 -26.99
CA HIS A 645 -45.90 56.08 -28.39
C HIS A 645 -47.11 55.13 -28.50
N SER A 646 -47.97 55.07 -27.48
CA SER A 646 -49.17 54.24 -27.54
C SER A 646 -50.16 54.78 -28.59
N GLY A 647 -50.83 53.88 -29.31
CA GLY A 647 -51.84 54.26 -30.30
C GLY A 647 -53.01 55.04 -29.67
N GLU A 648 -53.30 54.78 -28.39
CA GLU A 648 -54.31 55.49 -27.60
C GLU A 648 -53.94 56.97 -27.39
N LEU A 649 -52.69 57.28 -27.07
CA LEU A 649 -52.22 58.66 -26.93
C LEU A 649 -52.20 59.37 -28.29
N GLN A 650 -51.75 58.71 -29.35
CA GLN A 650 -51.75 59.29 -30.71
C GLN A 650 -53.16 59.65 -31.19
N ASN A 651 -54.13 58.77 -30.94
CA ASN A 651 -55.55 59.04 -31.22
C ASN A 651 -56.09 60.21 -30.38
N ALA A 652 -55.75 60.28 -29.08
CA ALA A 652 -56.17 61.37 -28.20
C ALA A 652 -55.55 62.72 -28.61
N LEU A 653 -54.28 62.74 -29.01
CA LEU A 653 -53.58 63.92 -29.52
C LEU A 653 -54.18 64.43 -30.84
N GLN A 654 -54.57 63.52 -31.73
CA GLN A 654 -55.23 63.85 -33.00
C GLN A 654 -56.64 64.44 -32.79
N ILE A 655 -57.38 63.96 -31.78
CA ILE A 655 -58.69 64.52 -31.39
C ILE A 655 -58.56 65.92 -30.77
N LEU A 656 -57.45 66.22 -30.10
CA LEU A 656 -57.18 67.50 -29.43
C LEU A 656 -56.45 68.53 -30.32
N ASP A 657 -56.16 68.20 -31.58
CA ASP A 657 -55.42 69.03 -32.55
C ASP A 657 -54.00 69.42 -32.07
N LEU A 658 -53.33 68.48 -31.38
CA LEU A 658 -51.98 68.63 -30.83
C LEU A 658 -51.03 67.54 -31.38
N PRO A 659 -50.72 67.55 -32.70
CA PRO A 659 -49.94 66.49 -33.34
C PRO A 659 -48.49 66.40 -32.84
N ASP A 660 -47.95 67.49 -32.31
CA ASP A 660 -46.56 67.56 -31.81
C ASP A 660 -46.42 67.10 -30.34
N GLY A 661 -47.52 66.71 -29.68
CA GLY A 661 -47.54 66.19 -28.31
C GLY A 661 -48.18 67.11 -27.27
N HIS A 662 -48.58 66.55 -26.13
CA HIS A 662 -49.24 67.30 -25.04
C HIS A 662 -48.21 67.78 -23.99
N PRO A 663 -48.20 69.08 -23.60
CA PRO A 663 -47.20 69.66 -22.69
C PRO A 663 -47.13 69.01 -21.30
N GLU A 664 -48.24 68.45 -20.80
CA GLU A 664 -48.25 67.77 -19.49
C GLU A 664 -47.68 66.36 -19.55
N VAL A 665 -47.90 65.64 -20.67
CA VAL A 665 -47.31 64.31 -20.89
C VAL A 665 -45.80 64.44 -21.01
N GLN A 666 -45.32 65.45 -21.75
CA GLN A 666 -43.90 65.72 -21.91
C GLN A 666 -43.24 66.11 -20.59
N ARG A 667 -43.87 67.00 -19.79
CA ARG A 667 -43.38 67.35 -18.45
C ARG A 667 -43.35 66.16 -17.50
N ALA A 668 -44.38 65.30 -17.51
CA ALA A 668 -44.42 64.09 -16.69
C ALA A 668 -43.31 63.10 -17.09
N LEU A 669 -43.10 62.90 -18.39
CA LEU A 669 -42.05 62.03 -18.93
C LEU A 669 -40.65 62.54 -18.54
N GLU A 670 -40.35 63.80 -18.81
CA GLU A 670 -39.05 64.41 -18.48
C GLU A 670 -38.75 64.38 -16.98
N ARG A 671 -39.77 64.59 -16.15
CA ARG A 671 -39.62 64.49 -14.69
C ARG A 671 -39.29 63.05 -14.29
N LYS A 672 -40.01 62.06 -14.83
CA LYS A 672 -39.83 60.66 -14.46
C LYS A 672 -38.49 60.11 -14.95
N LEU A 673 -38.07 60.46 -16.17
CA LEU A 673 -36.75 60.12 -16.71
C LEU A 673 -35.63 60.67 -15.82
N ARG A 674 -35.73 61.94 -15.39
CA ARG A 674 -34.76 62.53 -14.44
C ARG A 674 -34.71 61.81 -13.10
N MET A 675 -35.84 61.34 -12.59
CA MET A 675 -35.87 60.57 -11.35
C MET A 675 -35.21 59.19 -11.50
N ILE A 676 -35.41 58.54 -12.65
CA ILE A 676 -34.72 57.27 -12.99
C ILE A 676 -33.22 57.50 -13.10
N ASP A 677 -32.78 58.54 -13.82
CA ASP A 677 -31.36 58.86 -13.99
C ASP A 677 -30.70 59.20 -12.66
N ALA A 678 -31.36 59.99 -11.80
CA ALA A 678 -30.85 60.33 -10.48
C ALA A 678 -30.67 59.08 -9.59
N ALA A 679 -31.67 58.17 -9.57
CA ALA A 679 -31.60 56.94 -8.79
C ALA A 679 -30.55 55.96 -9.33
N ALA A 680 -30.43 55.84 -10.66
CA ALA A 680 -29.42 55.01 -11.32
C ALA A 680 -27.99 55.53 -11.04
N ASN A 681 -27.78 56.85 -11.13
CA ASN A 681 -26.50 57.47 -10.82
C ASN A 681 -26.13 57.31 -9.35
N GLN A 682 -27.07 57.56 -8.43
CA GLN A 682 -26.83 57.38 -7.00
C GLN A 682 -26.41 55.94 -6.65
N ARG A 683 -27.07 54.94 -7.24
CA ARG A 683 -26.69 53.54 -7.05
C ARG A 683 -25.33 53.22 -7.70
N SER A 684 -25.07 53.76 -8.88
CA SER A 684 -23.80 53.56 -9.59
C SER A 684 -22.61 54.15 -8.82
N ASP A 685 -22.76 55.33 -8.22
CA ASP A 685 -21.74 55.97 -7.41
C ASP A 685 -21.45 55.18 -6.13
N PHE A 686 -22.49 54.66 -5.49
CA PHE A 686 -22.34 53.73 -4.36
C PHE A 686 -21.55 52.48 -4.76
N LEU A 687 -21.87 51.84 -5.89
CA LEU A 687 -21.19 50.63 -6.35
C LEU A 687 -19.72 50.88 -6.74
N ARG A 688 -19.39 52.05 -7.32
CA ARG A 688 -17.98 52.42 -7.59
C ARG A 688 -17.17 52.62 -6.30
N LYS A 689 -17.79 53.24 -5.28
CA LYS A 689 -17.17 53.42 -3.98
C LYS A 689 -16.95 52.07 -3.29
N TYR A 690 -17.92 51.17 -3.38
CA TYR A 690 -17.81 49.78 -2.92
C TYR A 690 -16.64 49.05 -3.58
N GLU A 691 -16.54 49.12 -4.92
CA GLU A 691 -15.46 48.47 -5.66
C GLU A 691 -14.07 48.96 -5.23
N THR A 692 -13.94 50.27 -4.98
CA THR A 692 -12.69 50.87 -4.51
C THR A 692 -12.29 50.38 -3.11
N ASP A 693 -13.27 50.19 -2.21
CA ASP A 693 -13.06 49.68 -0.86
C ASP A 693 -12.63 48.20 -0.87
N ILE A 694 -13.25 47.39 -1.74
CA ILE A 694 -12.86 45.99 -1.96
C ILE A 694 -11.43 45.91 -2.49
N ASP A 695 -11.06 46.72 -3.48
CA ASP A 695 -9.70 46.72 -4.05
C ASP A 695 -8.63 47.16 -3.03
N GLU A 696 -8.96 48.05 -2.09
CA GLU A 696 -8.07 48.41 -0.98
C GLU A 696 -7.88 47.25 0.01
N HIS A 697 -8.95 46.55 0.39
CA HIS A 697 -8.87 45.35 1.24
C HIS A 697 -8.05 44.23 0.57
N VAL A 698 -8.23 44.04 -0.74
CA VAL A 698 -7.40 43.14 -1.54
C VAL A 698 -5.91 43.50 -1.43
N ARG A 699 -5.57 44.80 -1.47
CA ARG A 699 -4.18 45.26 -1.34
C ARG A 699 -3.63 45.01 0.06
N GLN A 700 -4.41 45.25 1.10
CA GLN A 700 -4.02 45.00 2.50
C GLN A 700 -3.72 43.51 2.75
N ILE A 701 -4.55 42.62 2.22
CA ILE A 701 -4.36 41.16 2.32
C ILE A 701 -3.10 40.72 1.59
N LYS A 702 -2.87 41.19 0.36
CA LYS A 702 -1.66 40.86 -0.41
C LYS A 702 -0.37 41.29 0.30
N ASN A 703 -0.41 42.42 0.99
CA ASN A 703 0.72 42.99 1.72
C ASN A 703 0.78 42.57 3.19
N PHE A 704 -0.04 41.59 3.61
CA PHE A 704 -0.04 41.12 4.99
C PHE A 704 1.35 40.56 5.38
N PRO A 705 1.96 41.04 6.47
CA PRO A 705 3.32 40.68 6.84
C PRO A 705 3.40 39.23 7.34
N ILE A 706 4.20 38.41 6.66
CA ILE A 706 4.46 37.01 7.03
C ILE A 706 5.85 36.93 7.67
N ASP A 707 5.90 36.88 9.01
CA ASP A 707 7.14 36.85 9.78
C ASP A 707 7.19 35.74 10.84
N PHE A 708 8.27 34.96 10.78
CA PHE A 708 8.62 33.82 11.62
C PHE A 708 9.96 34.00 12.35
N ASN A 709 10.58 35.19 12.34
CA ASN A 709 11.95 35.39 12.83
C ASN A 709 12.15 35.02 14.32
N ASP A 710 11.10 35.07 15.13
CA ASP A 710 11.15 34.72 16.57
C ASP A 710 10.81 33.25 16.85
N ALA A 711 10.68 32.40 15.82
CA ALA A 711 10.24 31.02 15.94
C ALA A 711 11.37 30.04 15.59
N ASP A 712 12.12 29.61 16.61
CA ASP A 712 13.28 28.72 16.53
C ASP A 712 12.98 27.25 16.83
N THR A 713 11.74 26.93 17.21
CA THR A 713 11.27 25.57 17.48
C THR A 713 10.05 25.24 16.62
N ILE A 714 9.79 23.95 16.36
CA ILE A 714 8.59 23.50 15.63
C ILE A 714 7.31 24.04 16.28
N VAL A 715 7.25 24.00 17.62
CA VAL A 715 6.10 24.51 18.40
C VAL A 715 5.94 26.02 18.26
N ALA A 716 7.05 26.78 18.30
CA ALA A 716 7.01 28.23 18.10
C ALA A 716 6.58 28.59 16.66
N ILE A 717 7.06 27.84 15.65
CA ILE A 717 6.68 28.04 14.24
C ILE A 717 5.20 27.76 14.06
N GLU A 718 4.69 26.66 14.63
CA GLU A 718 3.29 26.28 14.53
C GLU A 718 2.38 27.29 15.23
N SER A 719 2.73 27.70 16.45
CA SER A 719 2.02 28.72 17.21
C SER A 719 2.00 30.05 16.46
N ARG A 720 3.11 30.43 15.82
CA ARG A 720 3.20 31.64 15.00
C ARG A 720 2.36 31.54 13.73
N ARG A 721 2.35 30.39 13.05
CA ARG A 721 1.49 30.13 11.88
C ARG A 721 0.02 30.30 12.23
N ILE A 722 -0.42 29.69 13.34
CA ILE A 722 -1.79 29.81 13.85
C ILE A 722 -2.12 31.27 14.15
N LEU A 723 -1.21 32.00 14.81
CA LEU A 723 -1.40 33.41 15.12
C LEU A 723 -1.53 34.28 13.87
N LEU A 724 -0.68 34.08 12.86
CA LEU A 724 -0.71 34.81 11.59
C LEU A 724 -2.00 34.52 10.82
N ASN A 725 -2.41 33.25 10.71
CA ASN A 725 -3.67 32.85 10.07
C ASN A 725 -4.87 33.46 10.81
N LYS A 726 -4.87 33.47 12.15
CA LYS A 726 -5.94 34.10 12.94
C LYS A 726 -6.02 35.62 12.73
N LYS A 727 -4.87 36.30 12.68
CA LYS A 727 -4.80 37.74 12.40
C LYS A 727 -5.32 38.06 11.01
N LEU A 728 -4.91 37.30 10.00
CA LEU A 728 -5.39 37.46 8.62
C LEU A 728 -6.91 37.18 8.53
N HIS A 729 -7.40 36.14 9.20
CA HIS A 729 -8.82 35.82 9.25
C HIS A 729 -9.67 36.90 9.93
N THR A 730 -9.11 37.61 10.92
CA THR A 730 -9.80 38.73 11.56
C THR A 730 -9.97 39.92 10.60
N GLN A 731 -9.04 40.13 9.67
CA GLN A 731 -9.15 41.21 8.67
C GLN A 731 -10.28 40.97 7.65
N VAL A 732 -10.62 39.72 7.35
CA VAL A 732 -11.68 39.38 6.37
C VAL A 732 -13.04 39.12 7.01
N LYS A 733 -13.12 39.15 8.35
CA LYS A 733 -14.36 38.98 9.12
C LYS A 733 -15.21 40.24 9.26
N ALA A 734 -14.67 41.40 8.89
CA ALA A 734 -15.44 42.62 8.88
C ALA A 734 -16.49 42.59 7.75
N GLU A 735 -17.59 43.29 7.97
CA GLU A 735 -18.65 43.46 6.97
C GLU A 735 -18.26 44.58 6.00
N ASP A 736 -18.63 44.40 4.74
CA ASP A 736 -18.46 45.35 3.66
C ASP A 736 -19.60 46.40 3.66
N LEU A 737 -19.57 47.35 2.71
CA LEU A 737 -20.61 48.40 2.62
C LEU A 737 -22.00 47.87 2.22
N LEU A 738 -22.12 46.58 1.86
CA LEU A 738 -23.38 45.89 1.57
C LEU A 738 -23.88 45.07 2.77
N GLY A 739 -23.11 44.99 3.87
CA GLY A 739 -23.43 44.15 5.03
C GLY A 739 -23.09 42.67 4.82
N GLU A 740 -22.34 42.32 3.77
CA GLU A 740 -21.81 40.98 3.54
C GLU A 740 -20.40 40.88 4.16
N GLN A 741 -19.93 39.70 4.58
CA GLN A 741 -18.56 39.61 5.10
C GLN A 741 -17.58 39.79 3.94
N PHE A 742 -16.45 40.48 4.16
CA PHE A 742 -15.45 40.68 3.11
C PHE A 742 -14.99 39.37 2.45
N ILE A 743 -14.95 38.27 3.20
CA ILE A 743 -14.59 36.95 2.68
C ILE A 743 -15.56 36.40 1.62
N ASP A 744 -16.82 36.85 1.62
CA ASP A 744 -17.84 36.42 0.65
C ASP A 744 -17.65 37.10 -0.72
N ASN A 745 -16.79 38.13 -0.81
CA ASN A 745 -16.41 38.75 -2.06
C ASN A 745 -15.33 37.90 -2.78
N PRO A 746 -15.57 37.43 -4.03
CA PRO A 746 -14.65 36.53 -4.74
C PRO A 746 -13.22 37.08 -4.92
N LYS A 747 -13.05 38.40 -5.04
CA LYS A 747 -11.72 39.02 -5.17
C LYS A 747 -10.92 38.90 -3.88
N ILE A 748 -11.57 39.10 -2.74
CA ILE A 748 -10.98 39.00 -1.40
C ILE A 748 -10.74 37.55 -1.03
N GLU A 749 -11.69 36.67 -1.30
CA GLU A 749 -11.58 35.22 -1.09
C GLU A 749 -10.32 34.65 -1.75
N MET A 750 -10.13 34.96 -3.04
CA MET A 750 -8.98 34.48 -3.81
C MET A 750 -7.64 34.91 -3.19
N VAL A 751 -7.51 36.18 -2.79
CA VAL A 751 -6.23 36.69 -2.25
C VAL A 751 -6.01 36.28 -0.80
N TYR A 752 -7.08 36.09 -0.03
CA TYR A 752 -7.04 35.54 1.32
C TYR A 752 -6.45 34.12 1.31
N TYR A 753 -7.01 33.21 0.50
CA TYR A 753 -6.52 31.83 0.43
C TYR A 753 -5.10 31.74 -0.11
N ALA A 754 -4.74 32.54 -1.12
CA ALA A 754 -3.38 32.62 -1.62
C ALA A 754 -2.37 33.08 -0.54
N GLN A 755 -2.79 33.96 0.37
CA GLN A 755 -1.92 34.42 1.45
C GLN A 755 -1.83 33.41 2.60
N ILE A 756 -2.92 32.71 2.93
CA ILE A 756 -2.91 31.57 3.87
C ILE A 756 -1.95 30.48 3.38
N GLU A 757 -1.97 30.17 2.09
CA GLU A 757 -1.06 29.20 1.47
C GLU A 757 0.41 29.62 1.65
N LYS A 758 0.75 30.89 1.41
CA LYS A 758 2.11 31.41 1.64
C LYS A 758 2.55 31.31 3.11
N ILE A 759 1.66 31.60 4.06
CA ILE A 759 1.95 31.47 5.50
C ILE A 759 2.26 30.01 5.84
N ASN A 760 1.43 29.08 5.36
CA ASN A 760 1.58 27.65 5.61
C ASN A 760 2.85 27.09 4.96
N LEU A 761 3.12 27.43 3.70
CA LEU A 761 4.31 26.98 2.98
C LEU A 761 5.60 27.46 3.65
N ARG A 762 5.64 28.72 4.13
CA ARG A 762 6.83 29.25 4.81
C ARG A 762 7.06 28.57 6.16
N ALA A 763 5.99 28.24 6.89
CA ALA A 763 6.07 27.45 8.13
C ALA A 763 6.61 26.05 7.85
N GLU A 764 6.10 25.37 6.82
CA GLU A 764 6.53 24.03 6.43
C GLU A 764 8.02 24.00 6.04
N LEU A 765 8.49 24.96 5.24
CA LEU A 765 9.89 25.06 4.83
C LEU A 765 10.84 25.27 6.03
N LEU A 766 10.42 26.07 7.02
CA LEU A 766 11.20 26.29 8.25
C LEU A 766 11.23 25.05 9.14
N GLN A 767 10.09 24.38 9.32
CA GLN A 767 10.03 23.11 10.08
C GLN A 767 10.91 22.04 9.43
N LYS A 768 10.85 21.92 8.10
CA LYS A 768 11.70 20.99 7.34
C LYS A 768 13.19 21.27 7.56
N ARG A 769 13.61 22.54 7.51
CA ARG A 769 15.01 22.92 7.77
C ARG A 769 15.47 22.49 9.17
N LEU A 770 14.66 22.74 10.21
CA LEU A 770 14.98 22.35 11.58
C LEU A 770 15.10 20.82 11.73
N LEU A 771 14.20 20.07 11.09
CA LEU A 771 14.26 18.60 11.09
C LEU A 771 15.51 18.08 10.36
N ASP A 772 15.85 18.65 9.20
CA ASP A 772 17.04 18.27 8.43
C ASP A 772 18.33 18.58 9.22
N GLU A 773 18.39 19.70 9.96
CA GLU A 773 19.52 20.05 10.81
C GLU A 773 19.63 19.13 12.04
N ALA A 774 18.52 18.81 12.69
CA ALA A 774 18.49 17.86 13.79
C ALA A 774 18.94 16.46 13.34
N GLN A 775 18.48 15.99 12.18
CA GLN A 775 18.88 14.69 11.62
C GLN A 775 20.38 14.64 11.33
N LYS A 776 20.98 15.71 10.78
CA LYS A 776 22.45 15.76 10.57
C LYS A 776 23.25 15.59 11.86
N VAL A 777 22.74 16.10 12.98
CA VAL A 777 23.38 15.92 14.30
C VAL A 777 23.30 14.45 14.72
N ILE A 778 22.15 13.80 14.55
CA ILE A 778 21.96 12.37 14.83
C ILE A 778 22.89 11.52 13.96
N ASP A 779 22.90 11.73 12.64
CA ASP A 779 23.75 11.02 11.68
C ASP A 779 25.24 11.16 12.04
N SER A 780 25.66 12.36 12.50
CA SER A 780 27.03 12.61 12.93
C SER A 780 27.40 11.83 14.20
N VAL A 781 26.46 11.62 15.13
CA VAL A 781 26.69 10.83 16.35
C VAL A 781 26.77 9.35 16.01
N GLU A 782 25.85 8.84 15.18
CA GLU A 782 25.88 7.46 14.68
C GLU A 782 27.21 7.14 13.99
N LYS A 783 27.66 8.02 13.09
CA LYS A 783 28.93 7.86 12.40
C LYS A 783 30.13 7.83 13.37
N ARG A 784 30.08 8.52 14.50
CA ARG A 784 31.15 8.46 15.53
C ARG A 784 31.14 7.13 16.28
N ILE A 785 29.96 6.55 16.52
CA ILE A 785 29.80 5.23 17.15
C ILE A 785 30.31 4.13 16.21
N ASP A 786 29.90 4.17 14.94
CA ASP A 786 30.29 3.15 13.95
C ASP A 786 31.81 3.13 13.74
N ASN A 787 32.43 4.32 13.70
CA ASN A 787 33.88 4.47 13.55
C ASN A 787 34.67 4.30 14.86
N PHE A 788 34.02 3.94 15.98
CA PHE A 788 34.72 3.71 17.23
C PHE A 788 35.64 2.49 17.11
N VAL A 789 36.93 2.70 17.39
CA VAL A 789 37.98 1.70 17.17
C VAL A 789 38.12 0.82 18.41
N ILE A 790 37.95 -0.49 18.24
CA ILE A 790 38.11 -1.50 19.30
C ILE A 790 39.54 -2.04 19.27
N ARG A 791 40.30 -1.86 20.36
CA ARG A 791 41.70 -2.33 20.48
C ARG A 791 41.98 -2.95 21.85
N PHE A 792 42.44 -4.20 21.82
CA PHE A 792 43.00 -4.94 22.95
C PHE A 792 44.49 -5.19 22.69
N ASN A 793 45.32 -4.15 22.84
CA ASN A 793 46.75 -4.23 22.50
C ASN A 793 47.52 -5.13 23.49
N ASP A 794 48.13 -6.20 22.99
CA ASP A 794 49.11 -7.06 23.68
C ASP A 794 48.76 -7.42 25.14
N ILE A 795 47.50 -7.77 25.37
CA ILE A 795 47.02 -8.11 26.71
C ILE A 795 47.20 -9.61 26.98
N SER A 796 47.98 -9.95 28.01
CA SER A 796 48.35 -11.33 28.35
C SER A 796 47.71 -11.88 29.63
N SER A 797 46.71 -11.20 30.20
CA SER A 797 45.97 -11.67 31.38
C SER A 797 44.49 -11.34 31.27
N THR A 798 43.64 -12.21 31.81
CA THR A 798 42.18 -12.04 31.81
C THR A 798 41.74 -10.74 32.49
N SER A 799 42.31 -10.40 33.66
CA SER A 799 41.99 -9.17 34.38
C SER A 799 42.30 -7.89 33.58
N ALA A 800 43.36 -7.89 32.77
CA ALA A 800 43.69 -6.75 31.92
C ALA A 800 42.75 -6.65 30.72
N VAL A 801 42.23 -7.77 30.19
CA VAL A 801 41.20 -7.77 29.14
C VAL A 801 39.90 -7.19 29.68
N GLU A 802 39.49 -7.60 30.87
CA GLU A 802 38.28 -7.08 31.52
C GLU A 802 38.37 -5.59 31.83
N TRP A 803 39.54 -5.13 32.32
CA TRP A 803 39.78 -3.71 32.54
C TRP A 803 39.66 -2.90 31.24
N GLN A 804 40.28 -3.38 30.16
CA GLN A 804 40.22 -2.69 28.86
C GLN A 804 38.81 -2.73 28.24
N ARG A 805 38.07 -3.85 28.40
CA ARG A 805 36.65 -3.96 28.03
C ARG A 805 35.84 -2.83 28.69
N ASN A 806 35.98 -2.69 30.00
CA ASN A 806 35.25 -1.66 30.76
C ASN A 806 35.66 -0.23 30.34
N ASN A 807 36.95 0.01 30.08
CA ASN A 807 37.46 1.29 29.58
C ASN A 807 36.87 1.64 28.20
N LEU A 808 36.85 0.69 27.26
CA LEU A 808 36.26 0.88 25.93
C LEU A 808 34.75 1.12 26.00
N LEU A 809 34.02 0.39 26.84
CA LEU A 809 32.59 0.60 27.06
C LEU A 809 32.31 2.01 27.62
N GLN A 810 33.13 2.48 28.57
CA GLN A 810 33.01 3.83 29.13
C GLN A 810 33.31 4.93 28.10
N GLN A 811 34.34 4.75 27.28
CA GLN A 811 34.67 5.69 26.19
C GLN A 811 33.56 5.74 25.13
N LEU A 812 32.97 4.60 24.82
CA LEU A 812 31.84 4.50 23.91
C LEU A 812 30.60 5.20 24.48
N ASP A 813 30.27 5.02 25.76
CA ASP A 813 29.20 5.75 26.44
C ASP A 813 29.43 7.26 26.50
N ASN A 814 30.69 7.71 26.52
CA ASN A 814 31.03 9.13 26.45
C ASN A 814 30.72 9.77 25.08
N LEU A 815 30.59 8.99 23.99
CA LEU A 815 30.25 9.53 22.66
C LEU A 815 28.81 10.03 22.57
N VAL A 816 27.93 9.49 23.41
CA VAL A 816 26.50 9.79 23.47
C VAL A 816 26.11 10.65 24.68
N LYS A 817 27.09 11.17 25.42
CA LYS A 817 26.81 12.12 26.50
C LYS A 817 26.09 13.35 25.92
N PRO A 818 24.98 13.79 26.53
CA PRO A 818 24.20 14.91 26.01
C PRO A 818 25.07 16.16 25.91
N ASN A 819 25.24 16.67 24.69
CA ASN A 819 25.77 18.00 24.44
C ASN A 819 24.64 18.90 23.94
N GLN A 820 24.85 20.22 23.95
CA GLN A 820 23.78 21.18 23.62
C GLN A 820 23.21 20.98 22.20
N ALA A 821 24.02 20.51 21.25
CA ALA A 821 23.57 20.21 19.90
C ALA A 821 22.68 18.95 19.83
N LEU A 822 23.08 17.88 20.51
CA LEU A 822 22.31 16.63 20.59
C LEU A 822 20.99 16.83 21.33
N LEU A 823 21.01 17.53 22.47
CA LEU A 823 19.79 17.88 23.22
C LEU A 823 18.81 18.73 22.39
N SER A 824 19.34 19.67 21.59
CA SER A 824 18.51 20.50 20.71
C SER A 824 17.92 19.68 19.56
N ALA A 825 18.70 18.75 18.99
CA ALA A 825 18.23 17.85 17.94
C ALA A 825 17.17 16.87 18.46
N GLU A 826 17.38 16.27 19.64
CA GLU A 826 16.43 15.36 20.30
C GLU A 826 15.12 16.07 20.63
N LYS A 827 15.18 17.32 21.11
CA LYS A 827 13.99 18.16 21.38
C LYS A 827 13.22 18.51 20.10
N VAL A 828 13.91 18.75 18.97
CA VAL A 828 13.27 19.00 17.66
C VAL A 828 12.64 17.73 17.10
N LEU A 829 13.24 16.57 17.34
CA LEU A 829 12.75 15.26 16.90
C LEU A 829 11.73 14.62 17.87
N ASP A 830 11.36 15.35 18.93
CA ASP A 830 10.42 14.91 19.98
C ASP A 830 10.83 13.59 20.65
N CYS A 831 12.14 13.40 20.84
CA CYS A 831 12.71 12.26 21.55
C CYS A 831 12.94 12.65 23.01
N THR A 832 12.23 11.99 23.94
CA THR A 832 12.43 12.19 25.40
C THR A 832 13.71 11.53 25.91
N ASP A 833 14.23 10.56 25.17
CA ASP A 833 15.45 9.81 25.43
C ASP A 833 16.35 9.80 24.18
N LEU A 834 17.52 9.16 24.29
CA LEU A 834 18.46 8.98 23.18
C LEU A 834 17.73 8.39 21.95
N GLN A 835 17.95 9.01 20.79
CA GLN A 835 17.27 8.61 19.57
C GLN A 835 17.50 7.11 19.23
N PRO A 836 16.49 6.34 18.78
CA PRO A 836 16.57 4.88 18.69
C PRO A 836 17.65 4.31 17.77
N SER A 837 18.04 4.99 16.69
CA SER A 837 19.15 4.54 15.84
C SER A 837 20.52 4.77 16.50
N ILE A 838 20.69 5.82 17.31
CA ILE A 838 21.87 5.96 18.19
C ILE A 838 21.90 4.81 19.21
N VAL A 839 20.77 4.47 19.83
CA VAL A 839 20.69 3.34 20.79
C VAL A 839 21.09 2.02 20.14
N ARG A 840 20.59 1.74 18.94
CA ARG A 840 20.92 0.52 18.19
C ARG A 840 22.40 0.47 17.81
N ALA A 841 22.96 1.55 17.28
CA ALA A 841 24.38 1.64 16.95
C ALA A 841 25.25 1.41 18.21
N LEU A 842 24.87 2.03 19.32
CA LEU A 842 25.55 1.88 20.60
C LEU A 842 25.50 0.42 21.11
N GLN A 843 24.34 -0.23 21.06
CA GLN A 843 24.16 -1.62 21.48
C GLN A 843 24.99 -2.58 20.62
N ALA A 844 24.95 -2.43 19.30
CA ALA A 844 25.75 -3.24 18.38
C ALA A 844 27.24 -3.12 18.68
N LYS A 845 27.74 -1.90 18.92
CA LYS A 845 29.16 -1.68 19.22
C LYS A 845 29.57 -2.19 20.61
N LYS A 846 28.69 -2.10 21.61
CA LYS A 846 28.90 -2.72 22.93
C LYS A 846 29.01 -4.24 22.82
N GLN A 847 28.16 -4.86 22.00
CA GLN A 847 28.21 -6.29 21.73
C GLN A 847 29.54 -6.69 21.08
N GLU A 848 30.01 -5.96 20.06
CA GLU A 848 31.30 -6.22 19.40
C GLU A 848 32.49 -6.14 20.38
N ILE A 849 32.48 -5.17 21.31
CA ILE A 849 33.51 -5.06 22.36
C ILE A 849 33.50 -6.28 23.28
N ASN A 850 32.31 -6.72 23.72
CA ASN A 850 32.16 -7.86 24.62
C ASN A 850 32.59 -9.16 23.95
N GLU A 851 32.13 -9.42 22.73
CA GLU A 851 32.48 -10.62 21.98
C GLU A 851 33.99 -10.72 21.73
N THR A 852 34.63 -9.60 21.38
CA THR A 852 36.09 -9.54 21.18
C THR A 852 36.85 -9.82 22.48
N ALA A 853 36.39 -9.26 23.61
CA ALA A 853 36.97 -9.49 24.93
C ALA A 853 36.84 -10.96 25.36
N ASP A 854 35.65 -11.54 25.19
CA ASP A 854 35.35 -12.92 25.60
C ASP A 854 36.18 -13.93 24.79
N GLN A 855 36.34 -13.70 23.48
CA GLN A 855 37.24 -14.51 22.64
C GLN A 855 38.70 -14.46 23.13
N LEU A 856 39.19 -13.28 23.52
CA LEU A 856 40.55 -13.13 24.01
C LEU A 856 40.75 -13.79 25.38
N ILE A 857 39.76 -13.70 26.28
CA ILE A 857 39.76 -14.40 27.57
C ILE A 857 39.81 -15.92 27.38
N ILE A 858 39.01 -16.46 26.46
CA ILE A 858 39.02 -17.88 26.11
C ILE A 858 40.43 -18.31 25.65
N LYS A 859 41.06 -17.51 24.78
CA LYS A 859 42.42 -17.78 24.29
C LYS A 859 43.47 -17.80 25.43
N ILE A 860 43.47 -16.78 26.29
CA ILE A 860 44.42 -16.67 27.42
C ILE A 860 44.26 -17.86 28.38
N ASN A 861 43.02 -18.22 28.73
CA ASN A 861 42.75 -19.36 29.61
C ASN A 861 43.24 -20.68 28.99
N ALA A 862 43.06 -20.87 27.69
CA ALA A 862 43.55 -22.05 26.99
C ALA A 862 45.10 -22.12 27.00
N GLU A 863 45.79 -21.00 26.80
CA GLU A 863 47.26 -20.91 26.91
C GLU A 863 47.75 -21.24 28.34
N GLU A 864 47.03 -20.83 29.39
CA GLU A 864 47.37 -21.18 30.78
C GLU A 864 47.25 -22.69 31.06
N VAL A 865 46.20 -23.33 30.52
CA VAL A 865 46.05 -24.80 30.61
C VAL A 865 47.22 -25.50 29.93
N VAL A 866 47.60 -25.07 28.72
CA VAL A 866 48.76 -25.61 27.99
C VAL A 866 50.05 -25.48 28.81
N LYS A 867 50.32 -24.29 29.40
CA LYS A 867 51.50 -24.07 30.26
C LYS A 867 51.50 -24.95 31.51
N SER A 868 50.33 -25.19 32.11
CA SER A 868 50.21 -26.10 33.25
C SER A 868 50.59 -27.53 32.89
N TYR A 869 50.14 -28.03 31.73
CA TYR A 869 50.51 -29.35 31.24
C TYR A 869 51.98 -29.44 30.84
N GLU A 870 52.53 -28.42 30.19
CA GLU A 870 53.97 -28.32 29.92
C GLU A 870 54.78 -28.48 31.21
N LYS A 871 54.41 -27.75 32.26
CA LYS A 871 55.06 -27.82 33.57
C LYS A 871 54.97 -29.22 34.18
N GLN A 872 53.80 -29.85 34.17
CA GLN A 872 53.61 -31.21 34.70
C GLN A 872 54.51 -32.24 33.99
N ILE A 873 54.67 -32.12 32.67
CA ILE A 873 55.57 -32.98 31.90
C ILE A 873 57.02 -32.73 32.31
N ARG A 874 57.47 -31.46 32.37
CA ARG A 874 58.85 -31.10 32.74
C ARG A 874 59.20 -31.52 34.16
N GLU A 875 58.25 -31.50 35.08
CA GLU A 875 58.46 -31.88 36.50
C GLU A 875 58.26 -33.39 36.76
N PHE A 876 57.88 -34.18 35.75
CA PHE A 876 57.63 -35.62 35.93
C PHE A 876 58.87 -36.36 36.47
N PRO A 877 58.73 -37.13 37.57
CA PRO A 877 59.86 -37.79 38.24
C PRO A 877 60.37 -39.01 37.48
N ILE A 878 61.70 -39.14 37.37
CA ILE A 878 62.38 -40.25 36.71
C ILE A 878 63.24 -40.98 37.75
N SER A 879 63.10 -42.30 37.85
CA SER A 879 63.96 -43.11 38.72
C SER A 879 64.12 -44.55 38.22
N PHE A 880 65.37 -45.00 38.18
CA PHE A 880 65.80 -46.37 37.87
C PHE A 880 66.49 -47.05 39.07
N SER A 881 66.41 -46.47 40.27
CA SER A 881 67.20 -46.90 41.44
C SER A 881 66.88 -48.31 41.94
N ARG A 882 65.77 -48.90 41.51
CA ARG A 882 65.32 -50.25 41.90
C ARG A 882 65.64 -51.32 40.85
N CYS A 883 66.17 -50.96 39.68
CA CYS A 883 66.53 -51.91 38.63
C CYS A 883 67.86 -52.57 38.95
N GLN A 884 67.89 -53.90 38.94
CA GLN A 884 69.07 -54.73 39.20
C GLN A 884 69.56 -55.45 37.93
N THR A 885 68.73 -55.51 36.89
CA THR A 885 69.06 -56.10 35.58
C THR A 885 68.86 -55.10 34.44
N VAL A 886 69.47 -55.36 33.28
CA VAL A 886 69.30 -54.51 32.09
C VAL A 886 67.87 -54.61 31.55
N GLU A 887 67.26 -55.79 31.64
CA GLU A 887 65.87 -56.04 31.25
C GLU A 887 64.89 -55.22 32.10
N GLU A 888 65.13 -55.12 33.41
CA GLU A 888 64.33 -54.26 34.31
C GLU A 888 64.49 -52.78 33.99
N VAL A 889 65.68 -52.33 33.55
CA VAL A 889 65.90 -50.95 33.09
C VAL A 889 65.10 -50.68 31.81
N ILE A 890 65.10 -51.62 30.85
CA ILE A 890 64.35 -51.49 29.58
C ILE A 890 62.85 -51.45 29.84
N ALA A 891 62.32 -52.37 30.65
CA ALA A 891 60.90 -52.38 31.03
C ALA A 891 60.51 -51.08 31.75
N ARG A 892 61.32 -50.65 32.73
CA ARG A 892 61.04 -49.41 33.46
C ARG A 892 61.10 -48.15 32.59
N LYS A 893 61.98 -48.12 31.59
CA LYS A 893 62.05 -47.04 30.60
C LYS A 893 60.76 -46.97 29.78
N GLN A 894 60.24 -48.10 29.30
CA GLN A 894 58.97 -48.15 28.57
C GLN A 894 57.80 -47.67 29.44
N ASP A 895 57.73 -48.12 30.70
CA ASP A 895 56.70 -47.68 31.65
C ASP A 895 56.73 -46.16 31.89
N LEU A 896 57.93 -45.58 32.07
CA LEU A 896 58.08 -44.14 32.31
C LEU A 896 57.70 -43.33 31.08
N ILE A 897 58.08 -43.74 29.86
CA ILE A 897 57.67 -43.10 28.61
C ILE A 897 56.14 -43.15 28.46
N GLN A 898 55.52 -44.29 28.75
CA GLN A 898 54.07 -44.43 28.67
C GLN A 898 53.35 -43.59 29.74
N SER A 899 53.92 -43.50 30.94
CA SER A 899 53.37 -42.68 32.03
C SER A 899 53.41 -41.19 31.72
N VAL A 900 54.48 -40.71 31.08
CA VAL A 900 54.58 -39.31 30.61
C VAL A 900 53.57 -39.02 29.51
N ARG A 901 53.35 -39.95 28.57
CA ARG A 901 52.29 -39.81 27.54
C ARG A 901 50.90 -39.74 28.15
N TYR A 902 50.62 -40.54 29.17
CA TYR A 902 49.32 -40.53 29.87
C TYR A 902 49.00 -39.21 30.59
N LEU A 903 49.99 -38.34 30.83
CA LEU A 903 49.74 -37.00 31.37
C LEU A 903 48.95 -36.13 30.41
N VAL A 904 49.08 -36.34 29.10
CA VAL A 904 48.47 -35.50 28.05
C VAL A 904 47.40 -36.23 27.25
N ASP A 905 47.51 -37.55 27.10
CA ASP A 905 46.57 -38.33 26.31
C ASP A 905 45.16 -38.28 26.94
N ASN A 906 44.16 -37.94 26.11
CA ASN A 906 42.73 -37.94 26.45
C ASN A 906 42.35 -37.10 27.69
N LYS A 907 43.07 -35.99 27.95
CA LYS A 907 42.68 -35.03 29.00
C LYS A 907 41.61 -34.05 28.48
N PRO A 908 40.37 -34.08 29.00
CA PRO A 908 39.27 -33.30 28.43
C PRO A 908 39.48 -31.79 28.46
N ASP A 909 40.11 -31.27 29.50
CA ASP A 909 40.47 -29.87 29.67
C ASP A 909 41.59 -29.43 28.71
N LEU A 910 42.59 -30.27 28.48
CA LEU A 910 43.63 -30.02 27.47
C LEU A 910 43.07 -30.05 26.05
N LEU A 911 42.24 -31.05 25.72
CA LEU A 911 41.58 -31.15 24.41
C LEU A 911 40.72 -29.91 24.13
N LYS A 912 39.94 -29.48 25.12
CA LYS A 912 39.13 -28.25 25.03
C LYS A 912 40.00 -27.01 24.84
N ALA A 913 41.12 -26.90 25.56
CA ALA A 913 42.06 -25.78 25.38
C ALA A 913 42.67 -25.78 23.97
N GLN A 914 43.02 -26.94 23.42
CA GLN A 914 43.57 -27.04 22.06
C GLN A 914 42.55 -26.71 20.98
N GLU A 915 41.29 -27.14 21.15
CA GLU A 915 40.17 -26.75 20.27
C GLU A 915 39.94 -25.24 20.29
N GLN A 916 39.97 -24.63 21.49
CA GLN A 916 39.86 -23.18 21.66
C GLN A 916 41.03 -22.40 21.04
N LEU A 917 42.21 -23.02 20.92
CA LEU A 917 43.37 -22.48 20.22
C LEU A 917 43.40 -22.83 18.72
N GLN A 918 42.35 -23.47 18.19
CA GLN A 918 42.19 -23.88 16.79
C GLN A 918 43.30 -24.83 16.29
N LEU A 919 43.82 -25.70 17.16
CA LEU A 919 44.79 -26.73 16.81
C LEU A 919 44.06 -28.05 16.54
N SER A 920 44.14 -28.58 15.31
CA SER A 920 43.57 -29.87 14.94
C SER A 920 44.61 -30.99 15.04
N ASP A 921 44.32 -32.00 15.86
CA ASP A 921 45.00 -33.31 15.97
C ASP A 921 46.49 -33.33 16.36
N GLU A 922 47.13 -32.19 16.62
CA GLU A 922 48.50 -32.12 17.14
C GLU A 922 48.58 -31.43 18.53
N TYR A 923 49.50 -31.93 19.38
CA TYR A 923 49.85 -31.26 20.62
C TYR A 923 50.39 -29.84 20.37
N HIS A 924 50.01 -28.88 21.22
CA HIS A 924 50.61 -27.55 21.21
C HIS A 924 52.15 -27.66 21.23
N SER A 925 52.84 -26.74 20.55
CA SER A 925 54.30 -26.78 20.37
C SER A 925 55.05 -27.00 21.69
N ASP A 926 54.63 -26.30 22.73
CA ASP A 926 55.27 -26.34 24.05
C ASP A 926 55.14 -27.72 24.72
N ILE A 927 53.96 -28.35 24.58
CA ILE A 927 53.72 -29.73 25.06
C ILE A 927 54.54 -30.72 24.24
N LYS A 928 54.60 -30.56 22.91
CA LYS A 928 55.40 -31.41 22.02
C LYS A 928 56.88 -31.36 22.38
N ILE A 929 57.41 -30.15 22.58
CA ILE A 929 58.79 -29.92 23.03
C ILE A 929 59.03 -30.54 24.41
N ALA A 930 58.16 -30.29 25.38
CA ALA A 930 58.30 -30.82 26.74
C ALA A 930 58.28 -32.36 26.77
N LEU A 931 57.41 -33.01 25.97
CA LEU A 931 57.37 -34.47 25.83
C LEU A 931 58.66 -35.01 25.21
N THR A 932 59.17 -34.37 24.16
CA THR A 932 60.44 -34.75 23.52
C THR A 932 61.60 -34.64 24.50
N ASP A 933 61.74 -33.50 25.18
CA ASP A 933 62.80 -33.25 26.17
C ASP A 933 62.75 -34.30 27.29
N LYS A 934 61.55 -34.57 27.83
CA LYS A 934 61.38 -35.51 28.94
C LYS A 934 61.69 -36.96 28.52
N ASN A 935 61.29 -37.37 27.32
CA ASN A 935 61.63 -38.69 26.78
C ASN A 935 63.15 -38.84 26.56
N CYS A 936 63.82 -37.80 26.07
CA CYS A 936 65.28 -37.78 25.96
C CYS A 936 65.96 -37.96 27.32
N GLU A 937 65.47 -37.29 28.36
CA GLU A 937 66.00 -37.43 29.72
C GLU A 937 65.78 -38.85 30.30
N ILE A 938 64.59 -39.45 30.09
CA ILE A 938 64.33 -40.84 30.48
C ILE A 938 65.32 -41.80 29.79
N ASN A 939 65.52 -41.63 28.48
CA ASN A 939 66.43 -42.45 27.69
C ASN A 939 67.86 -42.34 28.23
N ARG A 940 68.34 -41.12 28.44
CA ARG A 940 69.69 -40.86 28.95
C ARG A 940 69.93 -41.50 30.31
N GLN A 941 68.98 -41.39 31.25
CA GLN A 941 69.10 -42.00 32.57
C GLN A 941 69.05 -43.55 32.52
N ALA A 942 68.21 -44.11 31.64
CA ALA A 942 68.15 -45.55 31.40
C ALA A 942 69.49 -46.08 30.88
N ASP A 943 70.10 -45.42 29.89
CA ASP A 943 71.36 -45.84 29.29
C ASP A 943 72.51 -45.83 30.32
N VAL A 944 72.56 -44.79 31.17
CA VAL A 944 73.53 -44.70 32.28
C VAL A 944 73.37 -45.86 33.27
N MET A 945 72.13 -46.18 33.66
CA MET A 945 71.88 -47.29 34.59
C MET A 945 72.18 -48.66 33.95
N GLY A 946 71.78 -48.87 32.69
CA GLY A 946 72.05 -50.10 31.96
C GLY A 946 73.56 -50.37 31.82
N LYS A 947 74.34 -49.33 31.51
CA LYS A 947 75.81 -49.41 31.47
C LYS A 947 76.40 -49.78 32.83
N ARG A 948 75.94 -49.13 33.91
CA ARG A 948 76.41 -49.44 35.27
C ARG A 948 76.19 -50.91 35.65
N ILE A 949 75.02 -51.47 35.33
CA ILE A 949 74.71 -52.88 35.62
C ILE A 949 75.60 -53.81 34.78
N THR A 950 75.83 -53.47 33.51
CA THR A 950 76.68 -54.28 32.61
C THR A 950 78.14 -54.30 33.08
N ASP A 951 78.68 -53.14 33.48
CA ASP A 951 80.04 -53.02 34.03
C ASP A 951 80.20 -53.85 35.32
N GLN A 952 79.18 -53.90 36.18
CA GLN A 952 79.17 -54.74 37.39
C GLN A 952 79.20 -56.24 37.06
N ILE A 953 78.42 -56.68 36.07
CA ILE A 953 78.41 -58.10 35.64
C ILE A 953 79.77 -58.50 35.06
N ALA A 954 80.40 -57.63 34.26
CA ALA A 954 81.72 -57.88 33.68
C ALA A 954 82.81 -58.01 34.76
N ALA A 955 82.79 -57.16 35.78
CA ALA A 955 83.75 -57.18 36.89
C ALA A 955 83.68 -58.48 37.73
N ILE A 956 82.47 -59.01 37.95
CA ILE A 956 82.26 -60.29 38.68
C ILE A 956 82.80 -61.46 37.87
N LYS A 957 82.52 -61.50 36.56
CA LYS A 957 83.00 -62.56 35.65
C LYS A 957 84.53 -62.60 35.57
N GLU A 958 85.18 -61.43 35.58
CA GLU A 958 86.63 -61.32 35.61
C GLU A 958 87.23 -61.93 36.90
N THR A 959 86.65 -61.68 38.08
CA THR A 959 87.12 -62.24 39.35
C THR A 959 87.03 -63.77 39.38
N LEU A 960 85.94 -64.33 38.84
CA LEU A 960 85.75 -65.79 38.77
C LEU A 960 86.78 -66.47 37.85
N ASN A 961 87.12 -65.84 36.72
CA ASN A 961 88.14 -66.35 35.82
C ASN A 961 89.52 -66.40 36.50
N ILE A 962 89.90 -65.38 37.27
CA ILE A 962 91.19 -65.33 37.98
C ILE A 962 91.32 -66.48 38.98
N LEU A 963 90.27 -66.77 39.78
CA LEU A 963 90.28 -67.88 40.73
C LEU A 963 90.39 -69.26 40.04
N ALA A 964 89.78 -69.38 38.85
CA ALA A 964 89.85 -70.60 38.05
C ALA A 964 91.26 -70.82 37.47
N GLU A 965 91.93 -69.77 36.99
CA GLU A 965 93.28 -69.85 36.41
C GLU A 965 94.33 -70.39 37.40
N ILE A 966 94.31 -69.88 38.64
CA ILE A 966 95.24 -70.35 39.68
C ILE A 966 94.79 -71.64 40.37
N LYS A 967 93.68 -72.26 39.91
CA LYS A 967 93.09 -73.47 40.49
C LYS A 967 92.94 -73.40 42.00
N PHE A 968 92.57 -72.23 42.54
CA PHE A 968 92.57 -71.99 43.99
C PHE A 968 91.65 -72.94 44.75
N SER A 969 90.51 -73.30 44.14
CA SER A 969 89.57 -74.30 44.69
C SER A 969 90.22 -75.68 44.87
N ASP A 970 91.12 -76.09 43.97
CA ASP A 970 91.81 -77.37 44.08
C ASP A 970 92.84 -77.33 45.22
N HIS A 971 93.57 -76.22 45.37
CA HIS A 971 94.46 -76.02 46.51
C HIS A 971 93.71 -76.04 47.85
N LEU A 972 92.54 -75.39 47.93
CA LEU A 972 91.67 -75.43 49.10
C LEU A 972 91.22 -76.86 49.44
N LYS A 973 90.80 -77.67 48.45
CA LYS A 973 90.44 -79.08 48.66
C LYS A 973 91.60 -79.91 49.19
N THR A 974 92.81 -79.72 48.63
CA THR A 974 94.01 -80.40 49.10
C THR A 974 94.33 -80.02 50.54
N ILE A 975 94.27 -78.73 50.87
CA ILE A 975 94.49 -78.24 52.24
C ILE A 975 93.43 -78.81 53.18
N GLU A 976 92.15 -78.81 52.82
CA GLU A 976 91.08 -79.37 53.66
C GLU A 976 91.32 -80.86 53.98
N SER A 977 91.74 -81.63 52.98
CA SER A 977 92.10 -83.04 53.15
C SER A 977 93.28 -83.22 54.12
N MET A 978 94.31 -82.37 54.01
CA MET A 978 95.43 -82.37 54.95
C MET A 978 95.03 -81.96 56.37
N VAL A 979 94.15 -80.97 56.51
CA VAL A 979 93.59 -80.54 57.80
C VAL A 979 92.85 -81.71 58.47
N LYS A 980 91.93 -82.36 57.74
CA LYS A 980 91.19 -83.53 58.25
C LYS A 980 92.14 -84.66 58.70
N THR A 981 93.23 -84.87 57.95
CA THR A 981 94.25 -85.87 58.33
C THR A 981 94.95 -85.51 59.64
N LEU A 982 95.28 -84.23 59.87
CA LEU A 982 95.86 -83.78 61.15
C LEU A 982 94.86 -83.89 62.29
N GLU A 983 93.60 -83.50 62.08
CA GLU A 983 92.53 -83.60 63.09
C GLU A 983 92.31 -85.04 63.54
N THR A 984 92.26 -85.99 62.61
CA THR A 984 92.13 -87.42 62.95
C THR A 984 93.32 -87.92 63.76
N LYS A 985 94.55 -87.50 63.42
CA LYS A 985 95.77 -87.91 64.16
C LYS A 985 95.86 -87.28 65.56
N ALA A 986 95.36 -86.06 65.73
CA ALA A 986 95.35 -85.34 67.01
C ALA A 986 94.53 -86.03 68.11
N VAL A 987 93.60 -86.92 67.76
CA VAL A 987 92.79 -87.68 68.74
C VAL A 987 93.65 -88.68 69.53
N GLY A 988 94.74 -89.20 68.94
CA GLY A 988 95.58 -90.24 69.54
C GLY A 988 97.07 -89.92 69.73
N ASP A 989 97.59 -88.85 69.10
CA ASP A 989 99.01 -88.46 69.16
C ASP A 989 99.15 -86.99 69.60
N GLU A 990 99.79 -86.78 70.77
CA GLU A 990 100.07 -85.47 71.37
C GLU A 990 100.83 -84.54 70.40
N ASN A 991 101.67 -85.09 69.51
CA ASN A 991 102.42 -84.28 68.53
C ASN A 991 101.50 -83.55 67.54
N TYR A 992 100.24 -83.96 67.39
CA TYR A 992 99.29 -83.40 66.43
C TYR A 992 98.21 -82.51 67.06
N LYS A 993 98.03 -82.54 68.39
CA LYS A 993 97.00 -81.75 69.11
C LYS A 993 97.14 -80.24 68.91
N ARG A 994 98.37 -79.73 68.80
CA ARG A 994 98.63 -78.31 68.51
C ARG A 994 98.45 -77.95 67.02
N ALA A 995 98.78 -78.87 66.11
CA ALA A 995 98.80 -78.61 64.68
C ALA A 995 97.40 -78.63 64.03
N ALA A 996 96.53 -79.56 64.45
CA ALA A 996 95.18 -79.69 63.91
C ALA A 996 94.32 -78.40 63.96
N PRO A 997 94.15 -77.71 65.10
CA PRO A 997 93.36 -76.48 65.15
C PRO A 997 93.98 -75.35 64.32
N ILE A 998 95.31 -75.27 64.27
CA ILE A 998 96.03 -74.26 63.48
C ILE A 998 95.82 -74.50 61.98
N ALA A 999 95.84 -75.76 61.54
CA ALA A 999 95.55 -76.13 60.15
C ALA A 999 94.10 -75.80 59.76
N ARG A 1000 93.13 -76.02 60.66
CA ARG A 1000 91.73 -75.62 60.44
C ARG A 1000 91.57 -74.12 60.31
N THR A 1001 92.24 -73.35 61.18
CA THR A 1001 92.25 -71.88 61.10
C THR A 1001 92.86 -71.41 59.77
N PHE A 1002 93.91 -72.05 59.27
CA PHE A 1002 94.50 -71.75 57.98
C PHE A 1002 93.51 -71.93 56.81
N TYR A 1003 92.85 -73.08 56.73
CA TYR A 1003 91.83 -73.35 55.71
C TYR A 1003 90.69 -72.32 55.75
N ASN A 1004 90.17 -72.01 56.94
CA ASN A 1004 89.10 -71.02 57.10
C ASN A 1004 89.54 -69.60 56.70
N ASN A 1005 90.80 -69.24 56.96
CA ASN A 1005 91.34 -67.95 56.55
C ASN A 1005 91.47 -67.85 55.02
N LEU A 1006 91.82 -68.94 54.34
CA LEU A 1006 91.86 -68.97 52.88
C LEU A 1006 90.46 -68.92 52.24
N LEU A 1007 89.46 -69.59 52.83
CA LEU A 1007 88.05 -69.46 52.39
C LEU A 1007 87.55 -68.02 52.53
N ARG A 1008 87.84 -67.37 53.66
CA ARG A 1008 87.49 -65.94 53.84
C ARG A 1008 88.19 -65.04 52.84
N ALA A 1009 89.45 -65.33 52.50
CA ALA A 1009 90.17 -64.59 51.48
C ALA A 1009 89.49 -64.76 50.09
N GLU A 1010 89.06 -65.97 49.74
CA GLU A 1010 88.35 -66.24 48.48
C GLU A 1010 87.01 -65.50 48.41
N GLU A 1011 86.21 -65.55 49.48
CA GLU A 1011 84.92 -64.88 49.56
C GLU A 1011 85.06 -63.35 49.47
N HIS A 1012 86.03 -62.79 50.20
CA HIS A 1012 86.34 -61.36 50.11
C HIS A 1012 86.78 -60.96 48.71
N PHE A 1013 87.56 -61.79 48.02
CA PHE A 1013 87.98 -61.52 46.65
C PHE A 1013 86.81 -61.52 45.66
N LYS A 1014 85.89 -62.50 45.76
CA LYS A 1014 84.67 -62.59 44.94
C LYS A 1014 83.77 -61.37 45.07
N ASN A 1015 83.68 -60.81 46.28
CA ASN A 1015 82.77 -59.71 46.59
C ASN A 1015 83.41 -58.31 46.49
N SER A 1016 84.73 -58.24 46.26
CA SER A 1016 85.44 -56.97 46.18
C SER A 1016 85.16 -56.23 44.87
N GLN A 1017 84.74 -54.96 44.99
CA GLN A 1017 84.56 -54.03 43.88
C GLN A 1017 85.83 -53.20 43.59
N LEU A 1018 86.96 -53.57 44.20
CA LEU A 1018 88.23 -52.85 44.00
C LEU A 1018 88.82 -53.12 42.61
N PRO A 1019 89.62 -52.19 42.06
CA PRO A 1019 90.36 -52.39 40.81
C PRO A 1019 91.17 -53.68 40.83
N LYS A 1020 91.28 -54.35 39.67
CA LYS A 1020 91.91 -55.68 39.50
C LYS A 1020 93.24 -55.84 40.24
N ASN A 1021 94.17 -54.93 40.02
CA ASN A 1021 95.49 -54.94 40.66
C ASN A 1021 95.41 -54.85 42.20
N VAL A 1022 94.48 -54.06 42.72
CA VAL A 1022 94.28 -53.89 44.17
C VAL A 1022 93.64 -55.13 44.76
N LYS A 1023 92.51 -55.62 44.21
CA LYS A 1023 91.85 -56.83 44.73
C LYS A 1023 92.75 -58.07 44.63
N CYS A 1024 93.54 -58.21 43.56
CA CYS A 1024 94.48 -59.33 43.42
C CYS A 1024 95.61 -59.25 44.45
N ASN A 1025 96.18 -58.07 44.68
CA ASN A 1025 97.20 -57.87 45.70
C ASN A 1025 96.65 -58.10 47.12
N ASP A 1026 95.45 -57.64 47.41
CA ASP A 1026 94.80 -57.85 48.71
C ASP A 1026 94.54 -59.35 48.96
N PHE A 1027 94.03 -60.06 47.94
CA PHE A 1027 93.82 -61.50 48.00
C PHE A 1027 95.14 -62.27 48.18
N HIS A 1028 96.17 -61.89 47.42
CA HIS A 1028 97.53 -62.44 47.56
C HIS A 1028 98.07 -62.23 48.98
N GLN A 1029 98.01 -61.01 49.51
CA GLN A 1029 98.48 -60.69 50.86
C GLN A 1029 97.70 -61.43 51.94
N ALA A 1030 96.37 -61.57 51.79
CA ALA A 1030 95.55 -62.32 52.72
C ALA A 1030 95.98 -63.79 52.77
N CYS A 1031 96.22 -64.42 51.61
CA CYS A 1031 96.68 -65.79 51.53
C CYS A 1031 98.11 -65.97 52.08
N VAL A 1032 99.05 -65.08 51.74
CA VAL A 1032 100.43 -65.11 52.25
C VAL A 1032 100.47 -64.92 53.76
N ARG A 1033 99.67 -64.00 54.32
CA ARG A 1033 99.54 -63.84 55.78
C ARG A 1033 99.03 -65.12 56.44
N ALA A 1034 98.04 -65.78 55.83
CA ALA A 1034 97.52 -67.05 56.32
C ALA A 1034 98.60 -68.16 56.30
N ILE A 1035 99.41 -68.25 55.25
CA ILE A 1035 100.52 -69.20 55.13
C ILE A 1035 101.58 -68.94 56.22
N ASN A 1036 102.06 -67.70 56.33
CA ASN A 1036 103.14 -67.35 57.27
C ASN A 1036 102.77 -67.61 58.74
N ALA A 1037 101.49 -67.43 59.09
CA ALA A 1037 101.01 -67.68 60.44
C ALA A 1037 101.11 -69.15 60.87
N VAL A 1038 101.13 -70.10 59.91
CA VAL A 1038 101.04 -71.54 60.21
C VAL A 1038 102.32 -72.33 59.91
N ILE A 1039 103.24 -71.80 59.09
CA ILE A 1039 104.52 -72.44 58.77
C ILE A 1039 105.25 -72.98 60.02
N PRO A 1040 105.45 -72.19 61.10
CA PRO A 1040 106.25 -72.65 62.25
C PRO A 1040 105.70 -73.90 62.95
N VAL A 1041 104.42 -74.22 62.74
CA VAL A 1041 103.76 -75.37 63.37
C VAL A 1041 103.50 -76.49 62.38
N LEU A 1042 103.10 -76.19 61.14
CA LEU A 1042 102.66 -77.21 60.19
C LEU A 1042 103.80 -77.78 59.34
N GLU A 1043 104.89 -77.04 59.14
CA GLU A 1043 105.99 -77.44 58.26
C GLU A 1043 106.69 -78.74 58.71
N VAL A 1044 106.70 -79.03 60.01
CA VAL A 1044 107.29 -80.26 60.57
C VAL A 1044 106.45 -81.50 60.30
N HIS A 1045 105.20 -81.35 59.85
CA HIS A 1045 104.30 -82.46 59.54
C HIS A 1045 104.42 -82.86 58.06
N ARG A 1046 104.53 -84.18 57.81
CA ARG A 1046 104.74 -84.75 56.46
C ARG A 1046 103.71 -84.22 55.46
N GLY A 1047 104.19 -83.73 54.33
CA GLY A 1047 103.39 -83.24 53.20
C GLY A 1047 103.09 -81.74 53.21
N TRP A 1048 103.13 -81.06 54.36
CA TRP A 1048 102.72 -79.65 54.47
C TRP A 1048 103.68 -78.69 53.77
N LYS A 1049 104.97 -79.03 53.69
CA LYS A 1049 105.96 -78.28 52.88
C LYS A 1049 105.55 -78.17 51.41
N GLN A 1050 105.08 -79.28 50.83
CA GLN A 1050 104.67 -79.30 49.43
C GLN A 1050 103.40 -78.46 49.23
N VAL A 1051 102.43 -78.56 50.14
CA VAL A 1051 101.20 -77.77 50.07
C VAL A 1051 101.44 -76.27 50.19
N PHE A 1052 102.37 -75.84 51.05
CA PHE A 1052 102.77 -74.43 51.09
C PHE A 1052 103.49 -73.98 49.82
N ALA A 1053 104.37 -74.82 49.26
CA ALA A 1053 105.05 -74.52 48.00
C ALA A 1053 104.08 -74.42 46.82
N ASP A 1054 103.13 -75.35 46.70
CA ASP A 1054 102.14 -75.38 45.63
C ASP A 1054 101.20 -74.17 45.70
N LEU A 1055 100.69 -73.84 46.90
CA LEU A 1055 99.86 -72.67 47.10
C LEU A 1055 100.65 -71.37 46.87
N ALA A 1056 101.89 -71.27 47.36
CA ALA A 1056 102.74 -70.10 47.13
C ALA A 1056 103.05 -69.93 45.63
N SER A 1057 103.28 -71.01 44.90
CA SER A 1057 103.48 -70.99 43.44
C SER A 1057 102.25 -70.46 42.69
N ALA A 1058 101.06 -70.93 43.07
CA ALA A 1058 99.79 -70.43 42.54
C ALA A 1058 99.58 -68.94 42.84
N LEU A 1059 99.94 -68.49 44.04
CA LEU A 1059 99.86 -67.08 44.45
C LEU A 1059 100.90 -66.19 43.75
N VAL A 1060 102.11 -66.70 43.47
CA VAL A 1060 103.11 -65.99 42.66
C VAL A 1060 102.63 -65.83 41.22
N THR A 1061 101.97 -66.85 40.67
CA THR A 1061 101.35 -66.78 39.34
C THR A 1061 100.32 -65.63 39.26
N LEU A 1062 99.60 -65.38 40.36
CA LEU A 1062 98.65 -64.26 40.49
C LEU A 1062 99.32 -62.87 40.49
N CYS A 1063 100.57 -62.76 40.97
CA CYS A 1063 101.32 -61.49 40.98
C CYS A 1063 102.21 -61.26 39.75
N THR A 1064 102.50 -62.30 38.97
CA THR A 1064 103.49 -62.25 37.87
C THR A 1064 102.88 -62.22 36.47
N LEU A 1065 101.54 -62.30 36.34
CA LEU A 1065 100.83 -62.20 35.04
C LEU A 1065 101.53 -63.01 33.92
N GLY A 1066 101.93 -64.25 34.20
CA GLY A 1066 102.41 -65.20 33.17
C GLY A 1066 103.85 -65.04 32.65
N GLY A 1067 104.76 -64.37 33.38
CA GLY A 1067 106.19 -64.27 33.02
C GLY A 1067 107.14 -64.94 34.02
N ALA A 1068 108.00 -65.86 33.54
CA ALA A 1068 109.02 -66.54 34.34
C ALA A 1068 110.16 -65.61 34.82
N ASN A 1069 110.70 -65.90 36.01
CA ASN A 1069 111.94 -65.39 36.60
C ASN A 1069 112.01 -63.88 36.91
N LEU A 1070 111.80 -63.51 38.18
CA LEU A 1070 112.53 -62.46 38.94
C LEU A 1070 111.79 -62.17 40.26
N TYR A 1071 111.95 -63.02 41.29
CA TYR A 1071 111.79 -62.68 42.73
C TYR A 1071 112.32 -63.84 43.60
N ALA A 1072 113.46 -64.42 43.24
CA ALA A 1072 114.17 -65.38 44.07
C ALA A 1072 115.03 -64.64 45.11
N GLY A 1073 114.41 -64.14 46.18
CA GLY A 1073 115.11 -63.39 47.23
C GLY A 1073 114.57 -63.53 48.65
N ARG A 1074 113.44 -64.22 48.88
CA ARG A 1074 112.82 -64.30 50.22
C ARG A 1074 112.38 -65.68 50.71
N TRP A 1075 112.69 -66.76 50.00
CA TRP A 1075 112.37 -68.12 50.42
C TRP A 1075 113.57 -69.06 50.21
N ARG A 1076 114.57 -69.00 51.11
CA ARG A 1076 115.65 -69.99 51.23
C ARG A 1076 115.24 -71.01 52.29
N LEU A 1077 114.67 -72.15 51.89
CA LEU A 1077 114.25 -73.18 52.85
C LEU A 1077 115.11 -74.47 52.84
N PHE A 1078 116.02 -74.73 51.89
CA PHE A 1078 116.99 -75.87 51.96
C PHE A 1078 118.33 -75.56 51.22
N PRO A 1079 119.54 -75.89 51.77
CA PRO A 1079 120.83 -75.51 51.17
C PRO A 1079 121.57 -76.67 50.46
N VAL A 1080 121.92 -76.51 49.18
CA VAL A 1080 123.11 -77.11 48.53
C VAL A 1080 123.56 -76.17 47.39
N PRO A 1081 124.79 -75.62 47.38
CA PRO A 1081 125.26 -74.73 46.31
C PRO A 1081 125.59 -75.51 45.03
N THR A 1082 125.18 -75.01 43.87
CA THR A 1082 125.59 -75.58 42.56
C THR A 1082 126.72 -74.75 41.95
N GLU A 1083 127.60 -75.39 41.16
CA GLU A 1083 128.81 -74.80 40.55
C GLU A 1083 128.55 -73.49 39.77
N SER A 1084 127.33 -73.27 39.30
CA SER A 1084 126.84 -72.04 38.66
C SER A 1084 126.92 -70.80 39.57
N GLU A 1085 126.74 -70.96 40.89
CA GLU A 1085 126.79 -69.86 41.88
C GLU A 1085 128.22 -69.36 42.15
N LYS A 1086 129.26 -70.11 41.76
CA LYS A 1086 130.66 -69.65 41.83
C LYS A 1086 131.00 -68.72 40.67
N ILE A 1087 130.42 -68.95 39.50
CA ILE A 1087 130.69 -68.21 38.25
C ILE A 1087 129.89 -66.89 38.19
N VAL A 1088 128.68 -66.86 38.74
CA VAL A 1088 127.84 -65.64 38.77
C VAL A 1088 128.33 -64.61 39.79
N LYS A 1089 129.07 -65.05 40.82
CA LYS A 1089 129.71 -64.15 41.81
C LYS A 1089 130.86 -63.34 41.21
N ASP A 1090 131.55 -63.89 40.20
CA ASP A 1090 132.61 -63.20 39.46
C ASP A 1090 132.06 -62.32 38.32
N PHE A 1091 130.83 -62.58 37.85
CA PHE A 1091 130.14 -61.74 36.85
C PHE A 1091 129.43 -60.51 37.47
N SER A 1092 128.95 -60.63 38.71
CA SER A 1092 128.22 -59.57 39.44
C SER A 1092 129.11 -58.43 39.96
N LEU A 1093 130.43 -58.63 40.06
CA LEU A 1093 131.39 -57.58 40.40
C LEU A 1093 131.72 -56.63 39.22
N SER A 1094 131.17 -56.87 38.04
CA SER A 1094 131.63 -56.24 36.78
C SER A 1094 130.67 -55.21 36.17
N MET A 1095 129.46 -54.97 36.71
CA MET A 1095 128.39 -54.23 35.98
C MET A 1095 127.51 -53.26 36.80
N GLN A 1096 128.09 -52.35 37.58
CA GLN A 1096 127.51 -50.99 37.76
C GLN A 1096 128.22 -50.03 36.79
N PRO A 1097 127.60 -48.99 36.15
CA PRO A 1097 126.63 -48.06 36.77
C PRO A 1097 125.57 -47.36 35.84
N LEU A 1098 124.70 -46.52 36.48
CA LEU A 1098 123.95 -45.31 36.04
C LEU A 1098 122.81 -45.44 34.99
N ALA A 1099 121.51 -45.23 35.29
CA ALA A 1099 120.77 -44.04 35.77
C ALA A 1099 120.39 -43.01 34.67
N VAL A 1100 119.11 -42.99 34.24
CA VAL A 1100 118.37 -41.80 33.77
C VAL A 1100 116.89 -41.94 34.17
N ARG A 1101 116.33 -40.86 34.70
CA ARG A 1101 114.98 -40.72 35.28
C ARG A 1101 113.92 -40.34 34.24
N ALA A 1102 112.75 -40.98 34.34
CA ALA A 1102 111.43 -40.36 34.42
C ALA A 1102 110.55 -41.26 35.31
#